data_AF-A0AA49JFG9-F1
#
_entry.id   AF-A0AA49JFG9-F1
#
_cell.length_a   1.000
_cell.length_b   1.000
_cell.length_c   1.000
_cell.angle_alpha   90.00
_cell.angle_beta   90.00
_cell.angle_gamma   90.00
#
_symmetry.space_group_name_H-M   'P 1'
#
loop_
_entity.id
_entity.type
_entity.pdbx_description
1 polymer ?
#
loop_
_entity_poly.entity_id
_entity_poly.type
_entity_poly.pdbx_seq_one_letter_code
_entity_poly.pdbx_strand_id
1 'polypeptide(L)'
;MRILPYYLTLLLVGLNLLSHAQSTPAPYDSSLFQALEYRLIGPFRGGRCTAVTGIPSEPLTFFMGTTGGGVWKTKDGGGSWQNISDGYFDVGSIGSVEVSLSDPNVIYVGTGSAPPRGNVSIGKGVYKSTDGGQSWEKVGLEQAGQLGKIQIHPENPDVVYVAALGNIFGPNTERGVFRSQDGGSSWEKVLFVNDSTGVIDLVMDPNNPRILYAGAWQVERKPWTLIDGGKGSGLYKSTDGGSTWKRLEGGLPTGVLGRVGVAVSPLNSQRVWTIMEHIDEDKGGIYLSEDGGKSWKRINRKHEYRQRAWYYSRLFADPQQEHTLYVLNTGFYKSLNDGENFERIPVPHGDNHNLWLNPNNPNIMIQSNDGGSNISFNGGKTWSTQHNQPTAELYRVTVDSQFPYRVYGAQQDNTTISVPSQGMADIDPVQDWYTVGGGESGHIAVNPENPNIVYAGNYIGIMTRMDRERGHIRSVEVYPELNDGVEGRDLKYRFQWNAPIRFSPHNPNVLYYTSNHVHKSTDEGQSWEVISPDLTQNIDKYLDIPGGPIQHDNTGVELYCTIFAFEESPLEEGVLWAGSDDGLLHISRDGGENWTNITPKDMPAEGTVNAIELSEHQPGKAYVSVYRYRDNDFHPYVFRTENYGKSWAQLTDGENGIPEDHFVRVVREDPDREGLLYAGTEFGMYISFDDGGHWQPFQLNLPITPITDLKVHQQDLVVATQGRAFWILDDLTPLHQMSEGIAKEAVHLFSPNTAYRTQVEGYRGENIPENKTQGAWIYYYLNEPKDSLTLAIIDNDQDTIRTFSSHQEDDNLSAEAGLQRFVWNMKHDGPDLIDGAVMSLSYTDGPMAVPGAYQVRLYADGEEQVETFEVKADPRWESTTEDLQAQYDLAITVRDTLTAVHDFIRSIRSVRTQVKEIAQRSEEANMTVDLKKDCQDLVKKLTALEEELIQTQSESSQDPINYPVQLDNQYSYLYTVVHAQDAYPTQGCYERLEDLNQRLAQHRQQFKQLLQTDVQAFERKIEQAGVPRVILTGSP
;
A
#
# COMPACT_ATOMS: atom_id res chain seq x y z
N MET A 1 -74.63 -23.62 45.79
CA MET A 1 -74.92 -24.65 44.77
C MET A 1 -73.84 -24.56 43.70
N ARG A 2 -72.99 -25.59 43.60
CA ARG A 2 -72.10 -26.02 42.49
C ARG A 2 -71.25 -25.02 41.64
N ILE A 3 -69.91 -25.20 41.76
CA ILE A 3 -68.84 -25.44 40.73
C ILE A 3 -68.28 -24.29 39.85
N LEU A 4 -66.98 -23.97 40.10
CA LEU A 4 -65.81 -23.48 39.27
C LEU A 4 -65.92 -22.27 38.31
N PRO A 5 -64.82 -21.55 37.95
CA PRO A 5 -63.41 -21.99 37.91
C PRO A 5 -62.33 -21.08 38.56
N TYR A 6 -61.23 -21.74 38.93
CA TYR A 6 -59.89 -21.20 39.20
C TYR A 6 -59.28 -20.60 37.93
N TYR A 7 -58.98 -19.30 37.90
CA TYR A 7 -57.94 -18.64 37.08
C TYR A 7 -57.85 -17.17 37.49
N LEU A 8 -57.17 -16.81 38.59
CA LEU A 8 -56.71 -15.43 38.82
C LEU A 8 -55.68 -15.30 39.96
N THR A 9 -54.60 -16.08 39.94
CA THR A 9 -53.48 -15.85 40.87
C THR A 9 -52.15 -16.37 40.30
N LEU A 10 -51.86 -16.00 39.06
CA LEU A 10 -50.57 -16.27 38.40
C LEU A 10 -50.30 -15.23 37.30
N LEU A 11 -50.51 -13.95 37.61
CA LEU A 11 -50.33 -12.85 36.66
C LEU A 11 -49.76 -11.57 37.30
N LEU A 12 -48.86 -11.74 38.29
CA LEU A 12 -48.19 -10.61 38.96
C LEU A 12 -46.74 -10.90 39.39
N VAL A 13 -46.09 -11.90 38.77
CA VAL A 13 -44.64 -12.19 38.94
C VAL A 13 -43.92 -12.35 37.58
N GLY A 14 -44.54 -11.97 36.47
CA GLY A 14 -44.02 -12.22 35.10
C GLY A 14 -43.89 -10.99 34.20
N LEU A 15 -43.66 -9.80 34.77
CA LEU A 15 -43.46 -8.54 34.03
C LEU A 15 -42.30 -7.74 34.66
N ASN A 16 -41.16 -8.40 34.80
CA ASN A 16 -39.83 -7.79 34.98
C ASN A 16 -38.83 -8.59 34.14
N LEU A 17 -39.19 -8.91 32.89
CA LEU A 17 -38.16 -9.09 31.87
C LEU A 17 -37.74 -7.69 31.50
N LEU A 18 -36.72 -7.23 32.20
CA LEU A 18 -35.91 -6.08 31.84
C LEU A 18 -35.62 -6.18 30.35
N SER A 19 -36.24 -5.30 29.56
CA SER A 19 -35.56 -4.69 28.44
C SER A 19 -34.35 -3.96 29.03
N HIS A 20 -33.27 -4.69 29.28
CA HIS A 20 -31.95 -4.09 29.12
C HIS A 20 -31.90 -3.77 27.63
N ALA A 21 -32.34 -2.56 27.28
CA ALA A 21 -31.70 -1.88 26.18
C ALA A 21 -30.23 -1.85 26.61
N GLN A 22 -29.43 -2.81 26.11
CA GLN A 22 -28.00 -2.64 26.07
C GLN A 22 -27.83 -1.28 25.42
N SER A 23 -27.33 -0.31 26.18
CA SER A 23 -26.82 0.92 25.60
C SER A 23 -25.83 0.46 24.54
N THR A 24 -26.17 0.68 23.28
CA THR A 24 -25.28 0.38 22.18
C THR A 24 -23.99 1.17 22.41
N PRO A 25 -22.81 0.54 22.42
CA PRO A 25 -21.56 1.24 22.68
C PRO A 25 -21.40 2.39 21.69
N ALA A 26 -21.02 3.57 22.18
CA ALA A 26 -20.67 4.67 21.29
C ALA A 26 -19.38 4.34 20.51
N PRO A 27 -19.15 4.95 19.34
CA PRO A 27 -17.86 4.84 18.64
C PRO A 27 -16.69 5.15 19.58
N TYR A 28 -15.60 4.41 19.45
CA TYR A 28 -14.38 4.70 20.20
C TYR A 28 -13.73 5.96 19.64
N ASP A 29 -13.17 6.80 20.52
CA ASP A 29 -12.40 7.95 20.09
C ASP A 29 -11.15 7.48 19.30
N SER A 30 -10.87 8.11 18.16
CA SER A 30 -9.70 7.78 17.35
C SER A 30 -8.37 7.86 18.09
N SER A 31 -8.32 8.62 19.20
CA SER A 31 -7.17 8.69 20.10
C SER A 31 -6.79 7.35 20.76
N LEU A 32 -7.58 6.30 20.59
CA LEU A 32 -7.26 4.94 21.07
C LEU A 32 -6.54 4.07 20.03
N PHE A 33 -6.44 4.51 18.77
CA PHE A 33 -5.85 3.69 17.69
C PHE A 33 -5.09 4.49 16.62
N GLN A 34 -4.97 5.81 16.76
CA GLN A 34 -4.29 6.70 15.82
C GLN A 34 -2.77 6.46 15.69
N ALA A 35 -2.14 5.79 16.65
CA ALA A 35 -0.72 5.41 16.56
C ALA A 35 -0.48 4.10 15.81
N LEU A 36 -1.52 3.43 15.34
CA LEU A 36 -1.39 2.32 14.39
C LEU A 36 -1.07 2.88 13.00
N GLU A 37 -0.28 2.15 12.22
CA GLU A 37 0.25 2.63 10.95
C GLU A 37 0.26 1.49 9.92
N TYR A 38 -0.37 1.73 8.78
CA TYR A 38 -0.31 0.85 7.61
C TYR A 38 1.04 0.98 6.93
N ARG A 39 1.63 -0.14 6.54
CA ARG A 39 2.90 -0.23 5.85
C ARG A 39 2.72 -0.64 4.39
N LEU A 40 3.27 0.13 3.45
CA LEU A 40 3.24 -0.16 2.01
C LEU A 40 4.26 -1.24 1.65
N ILE A 41 3.81 -2.47 1.41
CA ILE A 41 4.70 -3.61 1.12
C ILE A 41 4.96 -3.84 -0.39
N GLY A 42 4.37 -3.01 -1.24
CA GLY A 42 4.48 -3.12 -2.69
C GLY A 42 3.47 -4.11 -3.31
N PRO A 43 3.68 -4.53 -4.58
CA PRO A 43 4.85 -4.24 -5.41
C PRO A 43 4.91 -2.77 -5.85
N PHE A 44 6.13 -2.26 -6.06
CA PHE A 44 6.39 -1.00 -6.75
C PHE A 44 6.35 -1.23 -8.28
N ARG A 45 5.26 -1.83 -8.77
CA ARG A 45 5.00 -2.10 -10.18
C ARG A 45 3.82 -1.26 -10.64
N GLY A 46 4.01 -0.53 -11.74
CA GLY A 46 2.97 0.36 -12.25
C GLY A 46 1.68 -0.37 -12.62
N GLY A 47 0.55 0.26 -12.29
CA GLY A 47 -0.79 -0.08 -12.78
C GLY A 47 -1.32 1.01 -13.72
N ARG A 48 -2.58 0.91 -14.15
CA ARG A 48 -3.09 1.70 -15.25
C ARG A 48 -3.02 3.21 -15.02
N CYS A 49 -2.52 3.90 -16.04
CA CYS A 49 -2.41 5.35 -16.08
C CYS A 49 -3.12 5.91 -17.31
N THR A 50 -3.97 6.92 -17.10
CA THR A 50 -4.76 7.55 -18.18
C THR A 50 -4.50 9.04 -18.37
N ALA A 51 -3.70 9.66 -17.50
CA ALA A 51 -3.37 11.07 -17.52
C ALA A 51 -1.87 11.29 -17.39
N VAL A 52 -1.24 12.00 -18.33
CA VAL A 52 0.17 12.43 -18.21
C VAL A 52 0.34 13.83 -18.78
N THR A 53 1.26 14.58 -18.20
CA THR A 53 1.68 15.89 -18.71
C THR A 53 3.12 16.19 -18.25
N GLY A 54 3.71 17.26 -18.77
CA GLY A 54 5.07 17.68 -18.43
C GLY A 54 5.21 19.20 -18.51
N ILE A 55 6.33 19.72 -18.01
CA ILE A 55 6.62 21.16 -18.02
C ILE A 55 7.63 21.45 -19.14
N PRO A 56 7.28 22.26 -20.17
CA PRO A 56 8.18 22.49 -21.30
C PRO A 56 9.55 23.05 -20.93
N SER A 57 9.61 23.89 -19.88
CA SER A 57 10.83 24.54 -19.37
C SER A 57 11.63 23.68 -18.39
N GLU A 58 11.06 22.58 -17.88
CA GLU A 58 11.71 21.68 -16.93
C GLU A 58 11.73 20.26 -17.51
N PRO A 59 12.72 19.93 -18.35
CA PRO A 59 12.68 18.72 -19.17
C PRO A 59 12.70 17.40 -18.38
N LEU A 60 12.92 17.42 -17.06
CA LEU A 60 12.90 16.25 -16.19
C LEU A 60 11.64 16.17 -15.30
N THR A 61 10.76 17.18 -15.35
CA THR A 61 9.56 17.26 -14.52
C THR A 61 8.34 16.77 -15.29
N PHE A 62 7.71 15.71 -14.78
CA PHE A 62 6.51 15.11 -15.38
C PHE A 62 5.50 14.71 -14.30
N PHE A 63 4.26 14.55 -14.73
CA PHE A 63 3.14 14.14 -13.89
C PHE A 63 2.43 12.96 -14.51
N MET A 64 1.93 12.06 -13.65
CA MET A 64 1.00 11.01 -14.04
C MET A 64 -0.21 10.99 -13.11
N GLY A 65 -1.37 10.67 -13.66
CA GLY A 65 -2.60 10.38 -12.92
C GLY A 65 -3.04 8.96 -13.21
N THR A 66 -3.20 8.16 -12.15
CA THR A 66 -3.55 6.73 -12.25
C THR A 66 -5.04 6.50 -11.99
N THR A 67 -5.54 5.30 -12.32
CA THR A 67 -6.99 5.02 -12.27
C THR A 67 -7.55 4.72 -10.90
N GLY A 68 -6.70 4.57 -9.88
CA GLY A 68 -7.10 4.48 -8.47
C GLY A 68 -6.01 4.86 -7.47
N GLY A 69 -4.89 5.45 -7.91
CA GLY A 69 -3.72 5.73 -7.09
C GLY A 69 -3.30 7.21 -7.01
N GLY A 70 -4.13 8.13 -7.48
CA GLY A 70 -3.89 9.57 -7.36
C GLY A 70 -2.92 10.15 -8.40
N VAL A 71 -2.35 11.31 -8.06
CA VAL A 71 -1.44 12.08 -8.91
C VAL A 71 -0.02 11.96 -8.39
N TRP A 72 0.91 11.70 -9.31
CA TRP A 72 2.31 11.52 -9.01
C TRP A 72 3.17 12.48 -9.82
N LYS A 73 4.29 12.89 -9.23
CA LYS A 73 5.28 13.80 -9.83
C LYS A 73 6.67 13.18 -9.78
N THR A 74 7.39 13.33 -10.88
CA THR A 74 8.84 13.08 -10.96
C THR A 74 9.56 14.39 -11.24
N LYS A 75 10.80 14.53 -10.74
CA LYS A 75 11.71 15.64 -11.06
C LYS A 75 13.03 15.17 -11.70
N ASP A 76 13.21 13.87 -11.88
CA ASP A 76 14.44 13.24 -12.36
C ASP A 76 14.24 12.42 -13.65
N GLY A 77 13.13 12.67 -14.37
CA GLY A 77 12.83 11.95 -15.61
C GLY A 77 12.30 10.53 -15.44
N GLY A 78 11.70 10.20 -14.29
CA GLY A 78 11.06 8.91 -14.03
C GLY A 78 11.94 7.92 -13.26
N GLY A 79 13.03 8.40 -12.67
CA GLY A 79 13.84 7.62 -11.73
C GLY A 79 13.13 7.42 -10.39
N SER A 80 12.35 8.41 -9.96
CA SER A 80 11.52 8.36 -8.75
C SER A 80 10.17 9.07 -8.96
N TRP A 81 9.15 8.62 -8.23
CA TRP A 81 7.79 9.18 -8.29
C TRP A 81 7.28 9.45 -6.89
N GLN A 82 6.83 10.68 -6.64
CA GLN A 82 6.22 11.09 -5.39
C GLN A 82 4.71 11.33 -5.60
N ASN A 83 3.86 10.76 -4.76
CA ASN A 83 2.44 11.10 -4.76
C ASN A 83 2.27 12.53 -4.22
N ILE A 84 1.46 13.32 -4.92
CA ILE A 84 1.20 14.72 -4.58
C ILE A 84 -0.28 15.00 -4.31
N SER A 85 -1.14 13.98 -4.28
CA SER A 85 -2.59 14.12 -4.04
C SER A 85 -3.07 13.57 -2.69
N ASP A 86 -2.31 12.67 -2.08
CA ASP A 86 -2.65 12.05 -0.79
C ASP A 86 -2.83 13.14 0.29
N GLY A 87 -3.86 13.00 1.13
CA GLY A 87 -4.25 14.00 2.13
C GLY A 87 -5.13 15.15 1.62
N TYR A 88 -5.36 15.27 0.30
CA TYR A 88 -6.19 16.32 -0.28
C TYR A 88 -7.38 15.81 -1.09
N PHE A 89 -7.25 14.66 -1.76
CA PHE A 89 -8.24 14.15 -2.70
C PHE A 89 -9.17 13.13 -2.04
N ASP A 90 -10.46 13.21 -2.36
CA ASP A 90 -11.48 12.30 -1.82
C ASP A 90 -11.66 11.04 -2.71
N VAL A 91 -10.81 10.87 -3.73
CA VAL A 91 -10.84 9.74 -4.66
C VAL A 91 -9.48 9.55 -5.34
N GLY A 92 -9.09 8.30 -5.56
CA GLY A 92 -7.82 7.95 -6.22
C GLY A 92 -7.87 7.93 -7.75
N SER A 93 -9.05 7.95 -8.37
CA SER A 93 -9.21 7.82 -9.83
C SER A 93 -8.97 9.16 -10.53
N ILE A 94 -8.02 9.20 -11.49
CA ILE A 94 -7.64 10.41 -12.21
C ILE A 94 -7.89 10.28 -13.71
N GLY A 95 -8.67 11.21 -14.28
CA GLY A 95 -8.96 11.27 -15.71
C GLY A 95 -8.11 12.26 -16.50
N SER A 96 -7.62 13.33 -15.86
CA SER A 96 -6.80 14.37 -16.50
C SER A 96 -5.90 15.08 -15.51
N VAL A 97 -4.68 15.41 -15.91
CA VAL A 97 -3.73 16.27 -15.17
C VAL A 97 -3.14 17.24 -16.17
N GLU A 98 -3.31 18.55 -15.96
CA GLU A 98 -2.80 19.59 -16.86
C GLU A 98 -2.12 20.71 -16.09
N VAL A 99 -0.97 21.15 -16.59
CA VAL A 99 -0.14 22.21 -16.02
C VAL A 99 -0.24 23.45 -16.90
N SER A 100 -0.41 24.63 -16.29
CA SER A 100 -0.48 25.87 -17.05
C SER A 100 0.84 26.21 -17.73
N LEU A 101 0.77 26.63 -19.00
CA LEU A 101 1.93 27.10 -19.75
C LEU A 101 2.42 28.47 -19.29
N SER A 102 1.50 29.34 -18.84
CA SER A 102 1.84 30.69 -18.37
C SER A 102 2.38 30.72 -16.94
N ASP A 103 2.02 29.73 -16.12
CA ASP A 103 2.51 29.57 -14.75
C ASP A 103 2.53 28.08 -14.34
N PRO A 104 3.69 27.40 -14.39
CA PRO A 104 3.80 25.99 -14.04
C PRO A 104 3.45 25.63 -12.59
N ASN A 105 3.23 26.60 -11.71
CA ASN A 105 2.70 26.34 -10.36
C ASN A 105 1.21 26.03 -10.36
N VAL A 106 0.48 26.47 -11.39
CA VAL A 106 -0.96 26.22 -11.52
C VAL A 106 -1.19 24.90 -12.23
N ILE A 107 -1.80 23.96 -11.51
CA ILE A 107 -2.11 22.62 -11.99
C ILE A 107 -3.60 22.37 -11.77
N TYR A 108 -4.29 21.81 -12.77
CA TYR A 108 -5.66 21.33 -12.63
C TYR A 108 -5.71 19.82 -12.82
N VAL A 109 -6.52 19.17 -12.00
CA VAL A 109 -6.71 17.72 -12.04
C VAL A 109 -8.19 17.42 -12.12
N GLY A 110 -8.60 16.65 -13.12
CA GLY A 110 -9.94 16.09 -13.24
C GLY A 110 -9.93 14.66 -12.74
N THR A 111 -10.76 14.36 -11.75
CA THR A 111 -10.91 13.00 -11.22
C THR A 111 -11.84 12.14 -12.09
N GLY A 112 -11.73 10.83 -11.94
CA GLY A 112 -12.51 9.83 -12.67
C GLY A 112 -11.95 9.52 -14.05
N SER A 113 -11.34 8.34 -14.19
CA SER A 113 -10.79 7.89 -15.48
C SER A 113 -11.87 7.77 -16.55
N ALA A 114 -11.65 8.37 -17.72
CA ALA A 114 -12.68 8.46 -18.75
C ALA A 114 -12.92 7.21 -19.61
N PRO A 115 -11.94 6.33 -19.86
CA PRO A 115 -12.20 5.03 -20.49
C PRO A 115 -13.15 4.16 -19.62
N PRO A 116 -14.36 3.85 -20.08
CA PRO A 116 -15.41 3.30 -19.23
C PRO A 116 -15.30 1.78 -19.13
N ARG A 117 -14.30 1.23 -18.42
CA ARG A 117 -14.17 -0.22 -18.16
C ARG A 117 -15.23 -0.70 -17.15
N GLY A 118 -15.62 -1.98 -17.18
CA GLY A 118 -16.66 -2.55 -16.32
C GLY A 118 -16.42 -2.44 -14.80
N ASN A 119 -15.17 -2.22 -14.38
CA ASN A 119 -14.71 -2.10 -12.99
C ASN A 119 -14.04 -0.74 -12.70
N VAL A 120 -14.29 0.30 -13.51
CA VAL A 120 -13.68 1.63 -13.31
C VAL A 120 -14.29 2.37 -12.12
N SER A 121 -13.47 3.13 -11.42
CA SER A 121 -13.86 4.02 -10.32
C SER A 121 -14.43 5.35 -10.84
N ILE A 122 -15.37 5.93 -10.10
CA ILE A 122 -15.93 7.25 -10.41
C ILE A 122 -14.97 8.39 -10.03
N GLY A 123 -15.21 9.59 -10.54
CA GLY A 123 -14.54 10.81 -10.08
C GLY A 123 -15.46 11.64 -9.16
N LYS A 124 -14.84 12.52 -8.38
CA LYS A 124 -15.45 13.47 -7.43
C LYS A 124 -15.00 14.92 -7.69
N GLY A 125 -14.95 15.33 -8.96
CA GLY A 125 -14.73 16.72 -9.38
C GLY A 125 -13.31 17.12 -9.75
N VAL A 126 -13.06 18.42 -9.77
CA VAL A 126 -11.81 19.06 -10.19
C VAL A 126 -11.05 19.59 -8.98
N TYR A 127 -9.74 19.40 -8.99
CA TYR A 127 -8.81 19.96 -8.00
C TYR A 127 -7.83 20.92 -8.67
N LYS A 128 -7.40 21.95 -7.93
CA LYS A 128 -6.43 22.95 -8.36
C LYS A 128 -5.30 23.09 -7.34
N SER A 129 -4.08 23.17 -7.84
CA SER A 129 -2.91 23.62 -7.09
C SER A 129 -2.44 24.95 -7.64
N THR A 130 -1.89 25.82 -6.79
CA THR A 130 -1.20 27.07 -7.20
C THR A 130 0.25 27.13 -6.73
N ASP A 131 0.81 26.04 -6.20
CA ASP A 131 2.16 25.95 -5.64
C ASP A 131 2.97 24.75 -6.21
N GLY A 132 2.60 24.29 -7.41
CA GLY A 132 3.28 23.21 -8.12
C GLY A 132 2.97 21.81 -7.56
N GLY A 133 1.85 21.65 -6.86
CA GLY A 133 1.33 20.39 -6.34
C GLY A 133 1.70 20.12 -4.88
N GLN A 134 2.05 21.14 -4.10
CA GLN A 134 2.32 20.98 -2.67
C GLN A 134 1.01 21.02 -1.85
N SER A 135 0.03 21.79 -2.30
CA SER A 135 -1.32 21.83 -1.74
C SER A 135 -2.39 21.92 -2.82
N TRP A 136 -3.60 21.48 -2.48
CA TRP A 136 -4.73 21.43 -3.42
C TRP A 136 -6.03 21.95 -2.82
N GLU A 137 -6.85 22.53 -3.68
CA GLU A 137 -8.22 22.93 -3.39
C GLU A 137 -9.17 22.23 -4.36
N LYS A 138 -10.30 21.72 -3.84
CA LYS A 138 -11.40 21.24 -4.70
C LYS A 138 -12.14 22.43 -5.26
N VAL A 139 -12.29 22.48 -6.59
CA VAL A 139 -12.86 23.61 -7.32
C VAL A 139 -14.11 23.23 -8.12
N GLY A 140 -14.90 22.22 -7.71
CA GLY A 140 -16.24 21.94 -8.25
C GLY A 140 -16.35 20.73 -9.20
N LEU A 141 -17.55 20.54 -9.76
CA LEU A 141 -17.95 19.44 -10.68
C LEU A 141 -17.97 18.05 -10.03
N GLU A 142 -18.33 17.98 -8.75
CA GLU A 142 -18.33 16.78 -7.93
C GLU A 142 -19.22 15.66 -8.47
N GLN A 143 -20.28 16.01 -9.22
CA GLN A 143 -21.28 15.07 -9.75
C GLN A 143 -21.05 14.74 -11.24
N ALA A 144 -19.92 15.20 -11.81
CA ALA A 144 -19.59 15.00 -13.22
C ALA A 144 -19.09 13.59 -13.53
N GLY A 145 -18.71 12.79 -12.53
CA GLY A 145 -18.23 11.42 -12.73
C GLY A 145 -16.85 11.40 -13.41
N GLN A 146 -16.77 11.10 -14.71
CA GLN A 146 -15.48 10.99 -15.40
C GLN A 146 -15.07 12.29 -16.12
N LEU A 147 -13.88 12.79 -15.80
CA LEU A 147 -13.31 14.03 -16.34
C LEU A 147 -12.07 13.74 -17.18
N GLY A 148 -12.27 13.49 -18.47
CA GLY A 148 -11.24 12.91 -19.35
C GLY A 148 -10.23 13.86 -19.96
N LYS A 149 -10.52 15.17 -19.97
CA LYS A 149 -9.63 16.22 -20.52
C LYS A 149 -9.86 17.56 -19.83
N ILE A 150 -8.76 18.29 -19.61
CA ILE A 150 -8.74 19.69 -19.21
C ILE A 150 -7.96 20.48 -20.28
N GLN A 151 -8.37 21.72 -20.54
CA GLN A 151 -7.63 22.66 -21.39
C GLN A 151 -7.48 23.99 -20.67
N ILE A 152 -6.25 24.39 -20.39
CA ILE A 152 -5.92 25.66 -19.74
C ILE A 152 -5.56 26.67 -20.83
N HIS A 153 -6.10 27.88 -20.75
CA HIS A 153 -5.75 28.94 -21.70
C HIS A 153 -4.24 29.26 -21.62
N PRO A 154 -3.53 29.36 -22.76
CA PRO A 154 -2.06 29.39 -22.78
C PRO A 154 -1.45 30.63 -22.12
N GLU A 155 -2.20 31.73 -22.05
CA GLU A 155 -1.75 33.01 -21.49
C GLU A 155 -2.44 33.39 -20.17
N ASN A 156 -3.43 32.62 -19.71
CA ASN A 156 -4.19 32.95 -18.51
C ASN A 156 -4.67 31.67 -17.79
N PRO A 157 -4.09 31.30 -16.65
CA PRO A 157 -4.45 30.07 -15.94
C PRO A 157 -5.84 30.08 -15.31
N ASP A 158 -6.52 31.22 -15.25
CA ASP A 158 -7.88 31.33 -14.70
C ASP A 158 -8.96 30.96 -15.73
N VAL A 159 -8.61 30.95 -17.03
CA VAL A 159 -9.52 30.50 -18.09
C VAL A 159 -9.23 29.04 -18.38
N VAL A 160 -10.11 28.16 -17.90
CA VAL A 160 -9.94 26.70 -18.00
C VAL A 160 -11.23 26.03 -18.47
N TYR A 161 -11.08 24.96 -19.25
CA TYR A 161 -12.17 24.16 -19.77
C TYR A 161 -12.04 22.71 -19.32
N VAL A 162 -13.16 22.08 -18.99
CA VAL A 162 -13.23 20.67 -18.57
C VAL A 162 -14.18 19.93 -19.50
N ALA A 163 -13.69 18.82 -20.06
CA ALA A 163 -14.50 17.84 -20.77
C ALA A 163 -15.03 16.80 -19.77
N ALA A 164 -16.33 16.87 -19.49
CA ALA A 164 -17.01 15.91 -18.64
C ALA A 164 -17.71 14.86 -19.51
N LEU A 165 -17.26 13.60 -19.41
CA LEU A 165 -17.97 12.48 -20.02
C LEU A 165 -19.27 12.21 -19.25
N GLY A 166 -19.27 12.40 -17.93
CA GLY A 166 -20.41 12.11 -17.07
C GLY A 166 -20.21 10.90 -16.18
N ASN A 167 -21.25 10.59 -15.41
CA ASN A 167 -21.37 9.34 -14.69
C ASN A 167 -21.67 8.22 -15.69
N ILE A 168 -20.74 7.30 -15.92
CA ILE A 168 -20.94 6.26 -16.94
C ILE A 168 -21.95 5.18 -16.52
N PHE A 169 -22.39 5.12 -15.27
CA PHE A 169 -23.32 4.10 -14.77
C PHE A 169 -24.80 4.49 -14.91
N GLY A 170 -25.08 5.74 -15.26
CA GLY A 170 -26.43 6.20 -15.56
C GLY A 170 -26.52 7.66 -16.03
N PRO A 171 -27.71 8.11 -16.48
CA PRO A 171 -27.91 9.49 -16.93
C PRO A 171 -27.59 10.51 -15.82
N ASN A 172 -26.92 11.60 -16.17
CA ASN A 172 -26.69 12.73 -15.27
C ASN A 172 -26.58 14.04 -16.07
N THR A 173 -26.90 15.17 -15.44
CA THR A 173 -26.86 16.48 -16.13
C THR A 173 -25.48 17.12 -16.16
N GLU A 174 -24.52 16.67 -15.34
CA GLU A 174 -23.15 17.18 -15.35
C GLU A 174 -22.31 16.46 -16.41
N ARG A 175 -22.57 16.82 -17.67
CA ARG A 175 -21.90 16.33 -18.88
C ARG A 175 -21.62 17.47 -19.84
N GLY A 176 -20.65 17.29 -20.72
CA GLY A 176 -20.35 18.22 -21.81
C GLY A 176 -19.06 19.01 -21.58
N VAL A 177 -19.06 20.28 -21.96
CA VAL A 177 -17.92 21.19 -21.70
C VAL A 177 -18.31 22.23 -20.67
N PHE A 178 -17.50 22.32 -19.63
CA PHE A 178 -17.57 23.38 -18.63
C PHE A 178 -16.41 24.36 -18.84
N ARG A 179 -16.67 25.65 -18.62
CA ARG A 179 -15.67 26.72 -18.68
C ARG A 179 -15.67 27.48 -17.37
N SER A 180 -14.49 27.71 -16.82
CA SER A 180 -14.27 28.70 -15.76
C SER A 180 -13.45 29.87 -16.32
N GLN A 181 -13.71 31.07 -15.80
CA GLN A 181 -12.98 32.30 -16.12
C GLN A 181 -12.31 32.93 -14.89
N ASP A 182 -12.45 32.28 -13.74
CA ASP A 182 -12.03 32.73 -12.41
C ASP A 182 -11.24 31.64 -11.68
N GLY A 183 -10.57 30.79 -12.46
CA GLY A 183 -9.66 29.77 -11.96
C GLY A 183 -10.34 28.66 -11.17
N GLY A 184 -11.60 28.37 -11.44
CA GLY A 184 -12.38 27.27 -10.86
C GLY A 184 -13.37 27.70 -9.76
N SER A 185 -13.42 28.99 -9.41
CA SER A 185 -14.38 29.49 -8.41
C SER A 185 -15.83 29.35 -8.88
N SER A 186 -16.06 29.42 -10.20
CA SER A 186 -17.34 29.13 -10.83
C SER A 186 -17.17 28.43 -12.17
N TRP A 187 -18.20 27.66 -12.57
CA TRP A 187 -18.24 26.92 -13.83
C TRP A 187 -19.51 27.21 -14.62
N GLU A 188 -19.34 27.55 -15.89
CA GLU A 188 -20.40 27.68 -16.87
C GLU A 188 -20.43 26.44 -17.75
N LYS A 189 -21.61 25.80 -17.87
CA LYS A 189 -21.81 24.70 -18.83
C LYS A 189 -22.02 25.28 -20.23
N VAL A 190 -20.96 25.24 -21.04
CA VAL A 190 -20.91 25.92 -22.35
C VAL A 190 -21.26 25.00 -23.52
N LEU A 191 -21.16 23.68 -23.36
CA LEU A 191 -21.67 22.69 -24.31
C LEU A 191 -22.44 21.61 -23.54
N PHE A 192 -23.69 21.37 -23.92
CA PHE A 192 -24.51 20.28 -23.40
C PHE A 192 -25.31 19.67 -24.56
N VAL A 193 -25.26 18.34 -24.70
CA VAL A 193 -26.00 17.63 -25.75
C VAL A 193 -27.28 17.03 -25.18
N ASN A 194 -27.16 16.17 -24.15
CA ASN A 194 -28.22 15.60 -23.33
C ASN A 194 -27.62 14.94 -22.07
N ASP A 195 -28.43 14.27 -21.27
CA ASP A 195 -28.06 13.61 -20.00
C ASP A 195 -27.35 12.24 -20.14
N SER A 196 -27.21 11.72 -21.36
CA SER A 196 -26.47 10.49 -21.66
C SER A 196 -25.24 10.71 -22.57
N THR A 197 -25.01 11.94 -23.03
CA THR A 197 -23.94 12.29 -23.96
C THR A 197 -23.02 13.32 -23.34
N GLY A 198 -21.78 12.93 -23.05
CA GLY A 198 -20.73 13.82 -22.57
C GLY A 198 -19.67 14.12 -23.62
N VAL A 199 -18.55 14.69 -23.19
CA VAL A 199 -17.39 14.99 -24.04
C VAL A 199 -16.20 14.19 -23.56
N ILE A 200 -15.63 13.37 -24.45
CA ILE A 200 -14.49 12.49 -24.16
C ILE A 200 -13.15 13.10 -24.54
N ASP A 201 -13.17 14.06 -25.47
CA ASP A 201 -11.97 14.74 -25.97
C ASP A 201 -12.25 16.22 -26.25
N LEU A 202 -11.29 17.06 -25.92
CA LEU A 202 -11.38 18.52 -26.05
C LEU A 202 -10.00 19.07 -26.39
N VAL A 203 -9.92 19.81 -27.50
CA VAL A 203 -8.68 20.45 -27.95
C VAL A 203 -8.92 21.93 -28.21
N MET A 204 -8.01 22.74 -27.67
CA MET A 204 -7.90 24.17 -27.95
C MET A 204 -6.87 24.38 -29.07
N ASP A 205 -7.17 25.26 -30.03
CA ASP A 205 -6.20 25.65 -31.04
C ASP A 205 -5.09 26.50 -30.39
N PRO A 206 -3.82 26.05 -30.38
CA PRO A 206 -2.74 26.72 -29.67
C PRO A 206 -2.37 28.08 -30.29
N ASN A 207 -2.74 28.34 -31.55
CA ASN A 207 -2.48 29.63 -32.20
C ASN A 207 -3.66 30.61 -32.07
N ASN A 208 -4.83 30.14 -31.64
CA ASN A 208 -6.00 30.96 -31.43
C ASN A 208 -6.95 30.31 -30.40
N PRO A 209 -6.79 30.61 -29.10
CA PRO A 209 -7.52 29.95 -28.03
C PRO A 209 -9.04 30.21 -28.02
N ARG A 210 -9.57 31.06 -28.92
CA ARG A 210 -11.01 31.18 -29.16
C ARG A 210 -11.60 29.99 -29.93
N ILE A 211 -10.77 29.21 -30.61
CA ILE A 211 -11.17 28.05 -31.38
C ILE A 211 -11.00 26.80 -30.52
N LEU A 212 -12.10 26.06 -30.34
CA LEU A 212 -12.11 24.79 -29.62
C LEU A 212 -12.85 23.73 -30.43
N TYR A 213 -12.43 22.48 -30.28
CA TYR A 213 -13.09 21.31 -30.85
C TYR A 213 -13.42 20.31 -29.73
N ALA A 214 -14.64 19.78 -29.72
CA ALA A 214 -15.11 18.85 -28.70
C ALA A 214 -15.68 17.58 -29.35
N GLY A 215 -15.16 16.41 -28.95
CA GLY A 215 -15.68 15.10 -29.31
C GLY A 215 -16.74 14.67 -28.32
N ALA A 216 -18.03 14.77 -28.70
CA ALA A 216 -19.13 14.30 -27.89
C ALA A 216 -19.34 12.79 -28.07
N TRP A 217 -19.60 12.08 -26.98
CA TRP A 217 -19.80 10.64 -26.95
C TRP A 217 -20.94 10.25 -26.02
N GLN A 218 -21.91 9.50 -26.55
CA GLN A 218 -22.97 8.86 -25.79
C GLN A 218 -22.49 7.49 -25.32
N VAL A 219 -22.41 7.29 -24.00
CA VAL A 219 -21.90 6.05 -23.41
C VAL A 219 -22.52 5.75 -22.06
N GLU A 220 -22.77 4.46 -21.80
CA GLU A 220 -23.22 3.93 -20.51
C GLU A 220 -22.64 2.53 -20.28
N ARG A 221 -22.24 2.21 -19.05
CA ARG A 221 -21.71 0.90 -18.64
C ARG A 221 -22.68 0.26 -17.65
N LYS A 222 -22.96 -1.03 -17.87
CA LYS A 222 -23.76 -1.91 -17.01
C LYS A 222 -22.92 -3.12 -16.59
N PRO A 223 -23.35 -3.90 -15.58
CA PRO A 223 -22.64 -5.12 -15.19
C PRO A 223 -22.41 -6.10 -16.35
N TRP A 224 -23.40 -6.25 -17.24
CA TRP A 224 -23.41 -7.24 -18.32
C TRP A 224 -23.18 -6.65 -19.72
N THR A 225 -23.02 -5.33 -19.89
CA THR A 225 -22.86 -4.74 -21.24
C THR A 225 -22.27 -3.31 -21.22
N LEU A 226 -21.76 -2.90 -22.37
CA LEU A 226 -21.39 -1.52 -22.69
C LEU A 226 -22.34 -0.97 -23.76
N ILE A 227 -22.87 0.21 -23.53
CA ILE A 227 -23.60 0.98 -24.54
C ILE A 227 -22.63 2.03 -25.08
N ASP A 228 -22.05 1.84 -26.27
CA ASP A 228 -20.87 2.58 -26.75
C ASP A 228 -21.14 3.60 -27.87
N GLY A 229 -22.41 3.88 -28.18
CA GLY A 229 -22.75 4.83 -29.23
C GLY A 229 -24.20 5.29 -29.26
N GLY A 230 -24.41 6.43 -29.90
CA GLY A 230 -25.73 7.04 -30.01
C GLY A 230 -25.80 8.23 -30.95
N LYS A 231 -26.99 8.83 -31.07
CA LYS A 231 -27.23 9.98 -31.96
C LYS A 231 -26.68 11.30 -31.39
N GLY A 232 -26.43 11.36 -30.09
CA GLY A 232 -25.82 12.54 -29.44
C GLY A 232 -24.35 12.72 -29.81
N SER A 233 -23.66 11.64 -30.15
CA SER A 233 -22.24 11.64 -30.48
C SER A 233 -21.90 12.45 -31.74
N GLY A 234 -20.70 13.03 -31.78
CA GLY A 234 -20.19 13.78 -32.93
C GLY A 234 -19.15 14.84 -32.57
N LEU A 235 -18.60 15.50 -33.59
CA LEU A 235 -17.61 16.55 -33.43
C LEU A 235 -18.27 17.94 -33.43
N TYR A 236 -17.91 18.77 -32.47
CA TYR A 236 -18.41 20.15 -32.33
C TYR A 236 -17.26 21.14 -32.37
N LYS A 237 -17.52 22.35 -32.86
CA LYS A 237 -16.56 23.45 -32.92
C LYS A 237 -17.13 24.73 -32.35
N SER A 238 -16.31 25.42 -31.57
CA SER A 238 -16.49 26.81 -31.17
C SER A 238 -15.47 27.70 -31.89
N THR A 239 -15.85 28.96 -32.14
CA THR A 239 -14.93 30.00 -32.65
C THR A 239 -14.90 31.26 -31.78
N ASP A 240 -15.57 31.25 -30.63
CA ASP A 240 -15.78 32.39 -29.73
C ASP A 240 -15.51 32.05 -28.25
N GLY A 241 -14.52 31.17 -28.01
CA GLY A 241 -14.10 30.78 -26.66
C GLY A 241 -15.13 29.91 -25.93
N GLY A 242 -15.86 29.09 -26.66
CA GLY A 242 -16.83 28.13 -26.14
C GLY A 242 -18.23 28.72 -25.95
N SER A 243 -18.45 30.00 -26.21
CA SER A 243 -19.75 30.64 -25.96
C SER A 243 -20.84 30.11 -26.90
N THR A 244 -20.49 29.72 -28.12
CA THR A 244 -21.37 29.02 -29.06
C THR A 244 -20.68 27.84 -29.71
N TRP A 245 -21.45 26.77 -29.96
CA TRP A 245 -20.95 25.53 -30.57
C TRP A 245 -21.77 25.14 -31.79
N LYS A 246 -21.07 24.68 -32.83
CA LYS A 246 -21.65 24.12 -34.04
C LYS A 246 -21.20 22.68 -34.22
N ARG A 247 -22.15 21.77 -34.42
CA ARG A 247 -21.87 20.39 -34.86
C ARG A 247 -21.25 20.42 -36.26
N LEU A 248 -20.11 19.76 -36.43
CA LEU A 248 -19.39 19.70 -37.70
C LEU A 248 -19.95 18.60 -38.61
N GLU A 249 -19.95 18.90 -39.91
CA GLU A 249 -20.41 18.04 -41.00
C GLU A 249 -19.46 18.21 -42.19
N GLY A 250 -19.91 18.01 -43.44
CA GLY A 250 -19.10 18.30 -44.62
C GLY A 250 -18.12 17.19 -45.00
N GLY A 251 -18.53 15.93 -44.83
CA GLY A 251 -17.75 14.73 -45.16
C GLY A 251 -17.56 13.76 -44.00
N LEU A 252 -17.87 14.20 -42.77
CA LEU A 252 -17.93 13.33 -41.60
C LEU A 252 -19.15 12.39 -41.65
N PRO A 253 -19.05 11.20 -41.04
CA PRO A 253 -20.15 10.23 -40.98
C PRO A 253 -21.33 10.75 -40.13
N THR A 254 -22.55 10.31 -40.47
CA THR A 254 -23.81 10.67 -39.78
C THR A 254 -24.56 9.41 -39.38
N GLY A 255 -25.39 9.48 -38.33
CA GLY A 255 -26.12 8.32 -37.80
C GLY A 255 -25.72 8.04 -36.35
N VAL A 256 -25.54 6.77 -36.01
CA VAL A 256 -25.08 6.32 -34.70
C VAL A 256 -23.55 6.34 -34.70
N LEU A 257 -22.98 7.22 -33.86
CA LEU A 257 -21.54 7.43 -33.73
C LEU A 257 -21.09 7.03 -32.32
N GLY A 258 -19.83 6.56 -32.23
CA GLY A 258 -19.20 6.14 -30.98
C GLY A 258 -18.23 7.19 -30.48
N ARG A 259 -17.08 6.75 -29.98
CA ARG A 259 -16.05 7.65 -29.47
C ARG A 259 -15.50 8.54 -30.59
N VAL A 260 -15.20 9.79 -30.23
CA VAL A 260 -14.65 10.81 -31.13
C VAL A 260 -13.38 11.39 -30.50
N GLY A 261 -12.24 11.19 -31.16
CA GLY A 261 -10.98 11.86 -30.82
C GLY A 261 -10.65 12.98 -31.81
N VAL A 262 -9.97 14.03 -31.38
CA VAL A 262 -9.63 15.19 -32.22
C VAL A 262 -8.22 15.71 -31.93
N ALA A 263 -7.52 16.16 -32.96
CA ALA A 263 -6.24 16.86 -32.83
C ALA A 263 -6.17 18.04 -33.82
N VAL A 264 -5.56 19.14 -33.39
CA VAL A 264 -5.28 20.32 -34.22
C VAL A 264 -3.76 20.45 -34.35
N SER A 265 -3.26 20.73 -35.56
CA SER A 265 -1.83 20.95 -35.75
C SER A 265 -1.37 22.23 -35.04
N PRO A 266 -0.35 22.18 -34.16
CA PRO A 266 0.22 23.39 -33.57
C PRO A 266 0.88 24.32 -34.59
N LEU A 267 1.29 23.79 -35.75
CA LEU A 267 1.93 24.55 -36.81
C LEU A 267 0.94 25.13 -37.83
N ASN A 268 -0.28 24.61 -37.89
CA ASN A 268 -1.28 25.01 -38.86
C ASN A 268 -2.72 24.80 -38.34
N SER A 269 -3.34 25.86 -37.84
CA SER A 269 -4.73 25.85 -37.33
C SER A 269 -5.81 25.42 -38.31
N GLN A 270 -5.51 25.35 -39.62
CA GLN A 270 -6.45 24.83 -40.61
C GLN A 270 -6.39 23.30 -40.74
N ARG A 271 -5.31 22.68 -40.26
CA ARG A 271 -5.09 21.23 -40.30
C ARG A 271 -5.64 20.59 -39.01
N VAL A 272 -6.72 19.83 -39.16
CA VAL A 272 -7.42 19.17 -38.05
C VAL A 272 -7.65 17.71 -38.41
N TRP A 273 -7.33 16.81 -37.48
CA TRP A 273 -7.63 15.40 -37.59
C TRP A 273 -8.72 15.00 -36.61
N THR A 274 -9.56 14.05 -37.00
CA THR A 274 -10.47 13.37 -36.07
C THR A 274 -10.50 11.88 -36.34
N ILE A 275 -10.57 11.09 -35.28
CA ILE A 275 -10.80 9.65 -35.34
C ILE A 275 -12.21 9.38 -34.81
N MET A 276 -13.01 8.67 -35.59
CA MET A 276 -14.42 8.45 -35.29
C MET A 276 -14.84 7.00 -35.49
N GLU A 277 -15.62 6.52 -34.53
CA GLU A 277 -16.38 5.29 -34.64
C GLU A 277 -17.77 5.51 -35.25
N HIS A 278 -18.27 4.50 -35.93
CA HIS A 278 -19.59 4.53 -36.55
C HIS A 278 -20.15 3.09 -36.64
N ILE A 279 -21.46 2.93 -36.45
CA ILE A 279 -22.14 1.60 -36.46
C ILE A 279 -21.94 0.82 -37.77
N ASP A 280 -21.87 1.55 -38.89
CA ASP A 280 -21.39 1.03 -40.17
C ASP A 280 -19.86 1.17 -40.22
N GLU A 281 -19.17 0.04 -40.03
CA GLU A 281 -17.72 -0.08 -39.93
C GLU A 281 -16.98 0.53 -41.13
N ASP A 282 -17.60 0.55 -42.31
CA ASP A 282 -17.06 1.13 -43.53
C ASP A 282 -17.15 2.67 -43.57
N LYS A 283 -17.66 3.29 -42.50
CA LYS A 283 -17.65 4.74 -42.28
C LYS A 283 -16.82 5.17 -41.07
N GLY A 284 -16.31 4.25 -40.25
CA GLY A 284 -15.32 4.59 -39.22
C GLY A 284 -13.95 4.95 -39.83
N GLY A 285 -13.12 5.67 -39.08
CA GLY A 285 -11.73 5.94 -39.47
C GLY A 285 -11.18 7.30 -39.02
N ILE A 286 -10.00 7.63 -39.56
CA ILE A 286 -9.34 8.92 -39.39
C ILE A 286 -9.70 9.83 -40.57
N TYR A 287 -10.12 11.04 -40.23
CA TYR A 287 -10.51 12.10 -41.16
C TYR A 287 -9.58 13.30 -40.98
N LEU A 288 -9.25 13.93 -42.10
CA LEU A 288 -8.46 15.15 -42.16
C LEU A 288 -9.30 16.29 -42.74
N SER A 289 -9.17 17.45 -42.13
CA SER A 289 -9.62 18.74 -42.66
C SER A 289 -8.42 19.66 -42.88
N GLU A 290 -8.41 20.37 -44.00
CA GLU A 290 -7.39 21.38 -44.34
C GLU A 290 -7.95 22.81 -44.35
N ASP A 291 -9.20 22.99 -43.92
CA ASP A 291 -9.92 24.27 -43.89
C ASP A 291 -10.52 24.60 -42.51
N GLY A 292 -9.93 24.02 -41.46
CA GLY A 292 -10.34 24.22 -40.07
C GLY A 292 -11.69 23.57 -39.75
N GLY A 293 -12.01 22.43 -40.36
CA GLY A 293 -13.19 21.62 -40.06
C GLY A 293 -14.45 21.98 -40.86
N LYS A 294 -14.34 22.72 -41.98
CA LYS A 294 -15.49 23.01 -42.86
C LYS A 294 -15.75 21.84 -43.81
N SER A 295 -14.70 21.18 -44.29
CA SER A 295 -14.79 19.97 -45.10
C SER A 295 -13.81 18.91 -44.61
N TRP A 296 -14.17 17.63 -44.80
CA TRP A 296 -13.44 16.49 -44.28
C TRP A 296 -13.26 15.39 -45.33
N LYS A 297 -12.08 14.79 -45.33
CA LYS A 297 -11.75 13.61 -46.15
C LYS A 297 -11.33 12.47 -45.23
N ARG A 298 -11.89 11.28 -45.40
CA ARG A 298 -11.36 10.09 -44.74
C ARG A 298 -10.03 9.72 -45.39
N ILE A 299 -8.99 9.64 -44.58
CA ILE A 299 -7.62 9.33 -45.02
C ILE A 299 -7.18 7.94 -44.57
N ASN A 300 -7.79 7.39 -43.52
CA ASN A 300 -7.46 6.06 -43.03
C ASN A 300 -8.69 5.31 -42.51
N ARG A 301 -8.93 4.10 -43.02
CA ARG A 301 -10.05 3.22 -42.61
C ARG A 301 -9.60 2.11 -41.66
N LYS A 302 -8.29 1.87 -41.50
CA LYS A 302 -7.80 0.66 -40.85
C LYS A 302 -8.33 0.52 -39.42
N HIS A 303 -8.74 -0.69 -39.08
CA HIS A 303 -9.33 -1.01 -37.79
C HIS A 303 -8.29 -1.04 -36.65
N GLU A 304 -7.03 -1.37 -36.94
CA GLU A 304 -5.95 -1.46 -35.93
C GLU A 304 -5.74 -0.19 -35.07
N TYR A 305 -6.15 0.98 -35.58
CA TYR A 305 -6.03 2.26 -34.87
C TYR A 305 -7.30 2.64 -34.07
N ARG A 306 -8.37 1.83 -34.20
CA ARG A 306 -9.71 2.08 -33.64
C ARG A 306 -10.41 0.82 -33.12
N GLN A 307 -9.67 -0.24 -32.88
CA GLN A 307 -10.17 -1.40 -32.16
C GLN A 307 -10.35 -1.03 -30.70
N ARG A 308 -11.41 -1.57 -30.07
CA ARG A 308 -11.82 -1.21 -28.69
C ARG A 308 -11.77 0.30 -28.45
N ALA A 309 -12.30 1.08 -29.38
CA ALA A 309 -12.13 2.53 -29.38
C ALA A 309 -12.79 3.16 -28.15
N TRP A 310 -13.84 2.57 -27.59
CA TRP A 310 -14.37 2.94 -26.28
C TRP A 310 -13.29 3.00 -25.18
N TYR A 311 -12.25 2.15 -25.25
CA TYR A 311 -11.13 2.15 -24.31
C TYR A 311 -10.00 3.11 -24.75
N TYR A 312 -9.67 3.18 -26.06
CA TYR A 312 -8.53 3.96 -26.59
C TYR A 312 -8.89 5.07 -27.62
N SER A 313 -8.16 5.17 -28.73
CA SER A 313 -8.41 6.05 -29.89
C SER A 313 -8.26 7.54 -29.62
N ARG A 314 -7.05 7.94 -29.20
CA ARG A 314 -6.64 9.34 -29.11
C ARG A 314 -5.62 9.72 -30.18
N LEU A 315 -5.68 10.97 -30.64
CA LEU A 315 -4.79 11.55 -31.64
C LEU A 315 -3.92 12.64 -31.01
N PHE A 316 -2.65 12.73 -31.41
CA PHE A 316 -1.76 13.82 -30.99
C PHE A 316 -0.93 14.31 -32.19
N ALA A 317 -0.97 15.61 -32.46
CA ALA A 317 -0.17 16.21 -33.52
C ALA A 317 1.23 16.58 -33.00
N ASP A 318 2.25 16.37 -33.81
CA ASP A 318 3.62 16.76 -33.46
C ASP A 318 3.76 18.30 -33.47
N PRO A 319 4.31 18.91 -32.41
CA PRO A 319 4.42 20.37 -32.31
C PRO A 319 5.50 20.98 -33.21
N GLN A 320 6.39 20.18 -33.79
CA GLN A 320 7.52 20.62 -34.60
C GLN A 320 7.49 20.06 -36.03
N GLN A 321 6.56 19.15 -36.36
CA GLN A 321 6.44 18.53 -37.67
C GLN A 321 4.99 18.47 -38.16
N GLU A 322 4.63 19.32 -39.14
CA GLU A 322 3.23 19.59 -39.52
C GLU A 322 2.42 18.34 -39.92
N HIS A 323 3.06 17.38 -40.59
CA HIS A 323 2.41 16.15 -41.11
C HIS A 323 2.58 14.93 -40.19
N THR A 324 3.15 15.12 -39.00
CA THR A 324 3.39 14.03 -38.06
C THR A 324 2.23 13.91 -37.08
N LEU A 325 1.69 12.70 -36.97
CA LEU A 325 0.53 12.38 -36.14
C LEU A 325 0.80 11.11 -35.35
N TYR A 326 0.43 11.11 -34.08
CA TYR A 326 0.49 9.96 -33.20
C TYR A 326 -0.92 9.44 -32.91
N VAL A 327 -1.06 8.11 -32.81
CA VAL A 327 -2.30 7.44 -32.42
C VAL A 327 -2.04 6.49 -31.28
N LEU A 328 -2.88 6.58 -30.25
CA LEU A 328 -2.88 5.67 -29.12
C LEU A 328 -4.04 4.67 -29.24
N ASN A 329 -3.69 3.38 -29.25
CA ASN A 329 -4.60 2.24 -29.18
C ASN A 329 -3.89 1.13 -28.36
N THR A 330 -4.23 -0.15 -28.54
CA THR A 330 -3.46 -1.27 -27.95
C THR A 330 -1.96 -1.17 -28.27
N GLY A 331 -1.62 -0.60 -29.43
CA GLY A 331 -0.27 -0.12 -29.77
C GLY A 331 -0.13 1.40 -29.75
N PHE A 332 1.12 1.86 -29.61
CA PHE A 332 1.50 3.26 -29.81
C PHE A 332 2.02 3.44 -31.24
N TYR A 333 1.43 4.35 -32.00
CA TYR A 333 1.69 4.50 -33.43
C TYR A 333 2.10 5.93 -33.80
N LYS A 334 3.01 6.05 -34.77
CA LYS A 334 3.45 7.32 -35.36
C LYS A 334 3.33 7.28 -36.88
N SER A 335 2.76 8.35 -37.44
CA SER A 335 2.66 8.62 -38.87
C SER A 335 3.52 9.84 -39.21
N LEU A 336 4.12 9.83 -40.39
CA LEU A 336 4.84 10.97 -40.97
C LEU A 336 4.10 11.59 -42.17
N ASN A 337 2.91 11.09 -42.53
CA ASN A 337 2.12 11.49 -43.69
C ASN A 337 0.64 11.67 -43.33
N ASP A 338 0.37 12.56 -42.36
CA ASP A 338 -0.97 12.98 -41.94
C ASP A 338 -1.88 11.87 -41.39
N GLY A 339 -1.38 10.67 -41.13
CA GLY A 339 -2.14 9.53 -40.65
C GLY A 339 -2.57 8.57 -41.75
N GLU A 340 -2.05 8.69 -42.98
CA GLU A 340 -2.30 7.72 -44.03
C GLU A 340 -1.67 6.36 -43.70
N ASN A 341 -0.47 6.35 -43.13
CA ASN A 341 0.24 5.13 -42.71
C ASN A 341 0.96 5.35 -41.37
N PHE A 342 1.03 4.30 -40.55
CA PHE A 342 1.71 4.37 -39.26
C PHE A 342 2.76 3.28 -39.08
N GLU A 343 3.78 3.62 -38.30
CA GLU A 343 4.73 2.68 -37.72
C GLU A 343 4.49 2.56 -36.22
N ARG A 344 4.68 1.36 -35.66
CA ARG A 344 4.53 1.12 -34.22
C ARG A 344 5.79 1.56 -33.48
N ILE A 345 5.62 2.27 -32.37
CA ILE A 345 6.66 2.55 -31.39
C ILE A 345 6.56 1.50 -30.27
N PRO A 346 7.61 0.71 -30.02
CA PRO A 346 7.63 -0.21 -28.88
C PRO A 346 7.61 0.58 -27.56
N VAL A 347 6.83 0.09 -26.61
CA VAL A 347 6.64 0.66 -25.27
C VAL A 347 6.80 -0.45 -24.22
N PRO A 348 7.13 -0.13 -22.95
CA PRO A 348 7.32 -1.14 -21.90
C PRO A 348 6.07 -1.99 -21.64
N HIS A 349 4.89 -1.41 -21.83
CA HIS A 349 3.60 -2.08 -21.69
C HIS A 349 2.61 -1.64 -22.78
N GLY A 350 1.71 -2.54 -23.18
CA GLY A 350 0.66 -2.26 -24.16
C GLY A 350 -0.47 -1.38 -23.61
N ASP A 351 -1.48 -1.10 -24.44
CA ASP A 351 -2.72 -0.44 -24.04
C ASP A 351 -2.53 1.03 -23.63
N ASN A 352 -2.45 1.89 -24.65
CA ASN A 352 -1.90 3.25 -24.54
C ASN A 352 -3.03 4.28 -24.44
N HIS A 353 -2.99 5.14 -23.41
CA HIS A 353 -4.11 6.02 -23.03
C HIS A 353 -3.86 7.51 -23.18
N ASN A 354 -2.63 7.97 -22.97
CA ASN A 354 -2.31 9.39 -23.09
C ASN A 354 -0.83 9.63 -23.44
N LEU A 355 -0.55 10.78 -24.04
CA LEU A 355 0.76 11.21 -24.51
C LEU A 355 0.90 12.72 -24.27
N TRP A 356 2.05 13.12 -23.77
CA TRP A 356 2.49 14.51 -23.81
C TRP A 356 3.82 14.60 -24.55
N LEU A 357 3.89 15.53 -25.49
CA LEU A 357 5.08 15.85 -26.27
C LEU A 357 5.59 17.21 -25.80
N ASN A 358 6.87 17.32 -25.48
CA ASN A 358 7.43 18.63 -25.17
C ASN A 358 7.31 19.52 -26.43
N PRO A 359 6.62 20.68 -26.36
CA PRO A 359 6.36 21.51 -27.51
C PRO A 359 7.63 22.06 -28.15
N ASN A 360 8.73 22.19 -27.39
CA ASN A 360 10.01 22.70 -27.86
C ASN A 360 10.94 21.59 -28.38
N ASN A 361 10.74 20.35 -27.96
CA ASN A 361 11.54 19.20 -28.36
C ASN A 361 10.76 17.88 -28.21
N PRO A 362 10.05 17.42 -29.25
CA PRO A 362 9.20 16.22 -29.19
C PRO A 362 9.98 14.90 -29.03
N ASN A 363 11.31 14.92 -28.93
CA ASN A 363 12.06 13.75 -28.46
C ASN A 363 11.86 13.51 -26.96
N ILE A 364 11.50 14.55 -26.21
CA ILE A 364 11.14 14.50 -24.80
C ILE A 364 9.63 14.29 -24.72
N MET A 365 9.22 13.14 -24.22
CA MET A 365 7.81 12.76 -24.11
C MET A 365 7.56 11.90 -22.89
N ILE A 366 6.33 11.98 -22.38
CA ILE A 366 5.78 11.01 -21.43
C ILE A 366 4.57 10.35 -22.06
N GLN A 367 4.49 9.04 -21.89
CA GLN A 367 3.39 8.21 -22.36
C GLN A 367 2.81 7.44 -21.17
N SER A 368 1.52 7.12 -21.24
CA SER A 368 0.83 6.31 -20.23
C SER A 368 0.06 5.17 -20.86
N ASN A 369 0.06 4.05 -20.14
CA ASN A 369 -0.52 2.79 -20.55
C ASN A 369 -1.03 2.01 -19.31
N ASP A 370 -1.52 0.79 -19.54
CA ASP A 370 -2.06 -0.07 -18.46
C ASP A 370 -0.99 -0.55 -17.45
N GLY A 371 0.31 -0.42 -17.78
CA GLY A 371 1.43 -0.71 -16.87
C GLY A 371 2.00 0.52 -16.13
N GLY A 372 1.42 1.70 -16.30
CA GLY A 372 1.85 2.94 -15.66
C GLY A 372 2.32 4.01 -16.65
N SER A 373 3.22 4.89 -16.22
CA SER A 373 3.80 5.92 -17.08
C SER A 373 5.27 5.64 -17.42
N ASN A 374 5.72 6.15 -18.55
CA ASN A 374 7.07 5.95 -19.07
C ASN A 374 7.54 7.17 -19.86
N ILE A 375 8.79 7.59 -19.62
CA ILE A 375 9.37 8.81 -20.17
C ILE A 375 10.46 8.45 -21.19
N SER A 376 10.51 9.18 -22.30
CA SER A 376 11.57 9.08 -23.30
C SER A 376 12.22 10.43 -23.55
N PHE A 377 13.54 10.40 -23.76
CA PHE A 377 14.35 11.57 -24.14
C PHE A 377 14.87 11.48 -25.59
N ASN A 378 14.46 10.45 -26.33
CA ASN A 378 14.97 10.16 -27.67
C ASN A 378 13.87 9.75 -28.67
N GLY A 379 12.65 10.23 -28.45
CA GLY A 379 11.54 10.05 -29.39
C GLY A 379 10.89 8.66 -29.31
N GLY A 380 10.95 7.99 -28.16
CA GLY A 380 10.37 6.67 -27.93
C GLY A 380 11.28 5.49 -28.30
N LYS A 381 12.60 5.70 -28.48
CA LYS A 381 13.55 4.59 -28.73
C LYS A 381 13.90 3.85 -27.44
N THR A 382 13.96 4.56 -26.32
CA THR A 382 14.11 4.00 -24.97
C THR A 382 13.18 4.72 -23.99
N TRP A 383 12.84 4.03 -22.91
CA TRP A 383 11.84 4.46 -21.92
C TRP A 383 12.36 4.26 -20.49
N SER A 384 11.89 5.08 -19.55
CA SER A 384 12.07 4.85 -18.10
C SER A 384 11.36 3.57 -17.64
N THR A 385 11.75 3.03 -16.48
CA THR A 385 11.14 1.83 -15.89
C THR A 385 9.72 2.11 -15.37
N GLN A 386 8.91 1.06 -15.30
CA GLN A 386 7.62 1.02 -14.60
C GLN A 386 7.68 0.20 -13.30
N HIS A 387 8.85 -0.37 -12.96
CA HIS A 387 9.11 -1.15 -11.74
C HIS A 387 9.60 -0.28 -10.56
N ASN A 388 9.11 0.96 -10.49
CA ASN A 388 9.34 1.88 -9.37
C ASN A 388 8.07 2.68 -9.00
N GLN A 389 6.89 2.20 -9.44
CA GLN A 389 5.61 2.88 -9.29
C GLN A 389 4.69 2.03 -8.40
N PRO A 390 4.40 2.41 -7.15
CA PRO A 390 3.52 1.64 -6.26
C PRO A 390 2.04 1.89 -6.59
N THR A 391 1.66 1.60 -7.82
CA THR A 391 0.32 1.87 -8.38
C THR A 391 -0.40 0.62 -8.88
N ALA A 392 0.04 -0.55 -8.44
CA ALA A 392 -0.58 -1.83 -8.78
C ALA A 392 -2.07 -1.86 -8.39
N GLU A 393 -2.90 -2.32 -9.31
CA GLU A 393 -4.35 -2.50 -9.16
C GLU A 393 -4.66 -3.96 -8.83
N LEU A 394 -4.86 -4.27 -7.55
CA LEU A 394 -5.02 -5.64 -7.06
C LEU A 394 -6.49 -5.96 -6.86
N TYR A 395 -6.94 -7.11 -7.38
CA TYR A 395 -8.36 -7.50 -7.29
C TYR A 395 -8.75 -8.14 -5.96
N ARG A 396 -7.86 -8.98 -5.42
CA ARG A 396 -8.08 -9.87 -4.27
C ARG A 396 -6.77 -10.08 -3.52
N VAL A 397 -6.87 -10.47 -2.25
CA VAL A 397 -5.70 -10.83 -1.43
C VAL A 397 -5.84 -12.22 -0.85
N THR A 398 -4.74 -12.97 -0.87
CA THR A 398 -4.56 -14.16 -0.04
C THR A 398 -3.14 -14.20 0.49
N VAL A 399 -2.89 -15.07 1.46
CA VAL A 399 -1.59 -15.23 2.13
C VAL A 399 -1.24 -16.71 2.24
N ASP A 400 0.04 -17.00 2.43
CA ASP A 400 0.52 -18.35 2.72
C ASP A 400 0.79 -18.56 4.23
N SER A 401 1.32 -19.74 4.57
CA SER A 401 1.68 -20.13 5.94
C SER A 401 3.19 -20.00 6.24
N GLN A 402 3.96 -19.33 5.37
CA GLN A 402 5.40 -19.18 5.58
C GLN A 402 5.71 -18.23 6.75
N PHE A 403 6.96 -18.26 7.25
CA PHE A 403 7.47 -17.23 8.15
C PHE A 403 8.73 -16.58 7.56
N PRO A 404 8.72 -15.26 7.33
CA PRO A 404 7.51 -14.44 7.24
C PRO A 404 6.61 -14.91 6.09
N TYR A 405 5.30 -14.69 6.23
CA TYR A 405 4.33 -15.09 5.22
C TYR A 405 4.45 -14.21 3.98
N ARG A 406 3.88 -14.67 2.87
CA ARG A 406 3.82 -13.92 1.61
C ARG A 406 2.39 -13.51 1.29
N VAL A 407 2.27 -12.41 0.56
CA VAL A 407 1.00 -11.83 0.13
C VAL A 407 0.86 -12.01 -1.38
N TYR A 408 -0.33 -12.44 -1.82
CA TYR A 408 -0.61 -12.81 -3.20
C TYR A 408 -1.84 -12.08 -3.73
N GLY A 409 -1.80 -11.69 -5.01
CA GLY A 409 -2.97 -11.17 -5.71
C GLY A 409 -2.78 -11.11 -7.22
N ALA A 410 -3.90 -11.03 -7.93
CA ALA A 410 -3.92 -10.74 -9.36
C ALA A 410 -3.87 -9.22 -9.57
N GLN A 411 -2.89 -8.76 -10.35
CA GLN A 411 -2.81 -7.37 -10.75
C GLN A 411 -3.47 -7.19 -12.12
N GLN A 412 -4.38 -6.23 -12.22
CA GLN A 412 -5.00 -5.85 -13.48
C GLN A 412 -3.96 -5.49 -14.54
N ASP A 413 -4.20 -5.94 -15.77
CA ASP A 413 -3.38 -5.69 -16.96
C ASP A 413 -1.93 -6.17 -16.81
N ASN A 414 -1.63 -7.02 -15.82
CA ASN A 414 -0.29 -7.56 -15.56
C ASN A 414 -0.37 -9.03 -15.10
N THR A 415 0.68 -9.57 -14.48
CA THR A 415 0.61 -10.93 -13.93
C THR A 415 0.03 -10.95 -12.52
N THR A 416 -0.42 -12.13 -12.07
CA THR A 416 -0.45 -12.47 -10.65
C THR A 416 0.93 -12.24 -10.04
N ILE A 417 0.95 -11.90 -8.75
CA ILE A 417 2.17 -11.56 -8.05
C ILE A 417 2.15 -12.06 -6.61
N SER A 418 3.32 -12.43 -6.12
CA SER A 418 3.62 -12.67 -4.71
C SER A 418 4.69 -11.68 -4.24
N VAL A 419 4.45 -11.02 -3.11
CA VAL A 419 5.43 -10.17 -2.40
C VAL A 419 5.58 -10.66 -0.95
N PRO A 420 6.74 -10.48 -0.30
CA PRO A 420 6.89 -10.87 1.10
C PRO A 420 6.18 -9.86 2.02
N SER A 421 5.68 -10.31 3.17
CA SER A 421 5.05 -9.42 4.17
C SER A 421 6.05 -8.45 4.82
N GLN A 422 7.34 -8.80 4.84
CA GLN A 422 8.45 -7.93 5.26
C GLN A 422 9.65 -8.10 4.33
N GLY A 423 10.51 -7.09 4.22
CA GLY A 423 11.68 -7.13 3.34
C GLY A 423 12.63 -8.28 3.67
N MET A 424 13.16 -8.94 2.65
CA MET A 424 14.23 -9.92 2.77
C MET A 424 15.59 -9.26 2.47
N ALA A 425 16.67 -9.94 2.84
CA ALA A 425 18.02 -9.50 2.54
C ALA A 425 18.42 -9.90 1.11
N ASP A 426 18.10 -9.07 0.09
CA ASP A 426 18.69 -9.17 -1.26
C ASP A 426 19.27 -7.83 -1.74
N ILE A 427 19.62 -7.72 -3.03
CA ILE A 427 20.21 -6.53 -3.65
C ILE A 427 19.12 -5.49 -3.96
N ASP A 428 17.95 -5.93 -4.42
CA ASP A 428 16.83 -5.08 -4.81
C ASP A 428 15.47 -5.74 -4.47
N PRO A 429 14.48 -4.99 -3.93
CA PRO A 429 13.17 -5.55 -3.57
C PRO A 429 12.44 -6.27 -4.71
N VAL A 430 12.68 -5.89 -5.97
CA VAL A 430 12.05 -6.53 -7.13
C VAL A 430 12.44 -8.01 -7.23
N GLN A 431 13.60 -8.42 -6.69
CA GLN A 431 14.06 -9.81 -6.70
C GLN A 431 13.21 -10.72 -5.80
N ASP A 432 12.53 -10.14 -4.81
CA ASP A 432 11.62 -10.86 -3.93
C ASP A 432 10.24 -11.09 -4.54
N TRP A 433 9.92 -10.45 -5.68
CA TRP A 433 8.63 -10.58 -6.34
C TRP A 433 8.66 -11.72 -7.35
N TYR A 434 7.59 -12.49 -7.44
CA TYR A 434 7.45 -13.48 -8.50
C TYR A 434 6.00 -13.72 -8.91
N THR A 435 5.82 -14.22 -10.13
CA THR A 435 4.52 -14.59 -10.70
C THR A 435 4.09 -15.96 -10.20
N VAL A 436 2.79 -16.19 -10.00
CA VAL A 436 2.28 -17.42 -9.36
C VAL A 436 1.35 -18.28 -10.23
N GLY A 437 1.45 -18.11 -11.55
CA GLY A 437 0.56 -18.74 -12.53
C GLY A 437 -0.65 -17.86 -12.87
N GLY A 438 -1.64 -18.42 -13.56
CA GLY A 438 -2.85 -17.70 -13.96
C GLY A 438 -2.54 -16.56 -14.93
N GLY A 439 -3.17 -15.40 -14.72
CA GLY A 439 -2.98 -14.21 -15.55
C GLY A 439 -3.18 -12.92 -14.77
N GLU A 440 -3.99 -12.00 -15.27
CA GLU A 440 -4.16 -10.63 -14.75
C GLU A 440 -5.37 -10.47 -13.81
N SER A 441 -6.10 -11.55 -13.59
CA SER A 441 -7.42 -11.55 -12.96
C SER A 441 -7.63 -12.82 -12.16
N GLY A 442 -8.71 -12.89 -11.39
CA GLY A 442 -9.07 -14.09 -10.67
C GLY A 442 -8.55 -14.16 -9.23
N HIS A 443 -9.02 -15.19 -8.53
CA HIS A 443 -8.52 -15.53 -7.20
C HIS A 443 -7.24 -16.38 -7.30
N ILE A 444 -6.53 -16.45 -6.18
CA ILE A 444 -5.36 -17.32 -6.00
C ILE A 444 -5.65 -18.20 -4.78
N ALA A 445 -5.28 -19.47 -4.85
CA ALA A 445 -5.30 -20.39 -3.73
C ALA A 445 -3.93 -21.02 -3.57
N VAL A 446 -3.26 -20.72 -2.46
CA VAL A 446 -2.00 -21.33 -2.08
C VAL A 446 -2.29 -22.62 -1.32
N ASN A 447 -1.61 -23.71 -1.63
CA ASN A 447 -1.78 -24.95 -0.89
C ASN A 447 -1.35 -24.73 0.58
N PRO A 448 -2.21 -25.02 1.56
CA PRO A 448 -1.97 -24.67 2.96
C PRO A 448 -0.84 -25.49 3.61
N GLU A 449 -0.52 -26.68 3.09
CA GLU A 449 0.56 -27.54 3.58
C GLU A 449 1.87 -27.36 2.79
N ASN A 450 1.80 -26.87 1.55
CA ASN A 450 2.97 -26.66 0.70
C ASN A 450 2.84 -25.37 -0.13
N PRO A 451 3.39 -24.23 0.35
CA PRO A 451 3.26 -22.95 -0.34
C PRO A 451 4.00 -22.86 -1.68
N ASN A 452 4.80 -23.87 -2.05
CA ASN A 452 5.36 -23.97 -3.40
C ASN A 452 4.32 -24.41 -4.45
N ILE A 453 3.14 -24.90 -4.03
CA ILE A 453 2.04 -25.27 -4.91
C ILE A 453 0.97 -24.18 -4.86
N VAL A 454 0.78 -23.48 -5.98
CA VAL A 454 -0.17 -22.37 -6.09
C VAL A 454 -1.13 -22.61 -7.24
N TYR A 455 -2.42 -22.36 -7.01
CA TYR A 455 -3.46 -22.35 -8.03
C TYR A 455 -3.85 -20.91 -8.29
N ALA A 456 -3.80 -20.52 -9.56
CA ALA A 456 -4.09 -19.16 -9.96
C ALA A 456 -5.02 -19.15 -11.16
N GLY A 457 -6.10 -18.38 -11.04
CA GLY A 457 -7.08 -18.17 -12.08
C GLY A 457 -6.66 -17.09 -13.07
N ASN A 458 -7.45 -16.97 -14.13
CA ASN A 458 -7.52 -15.83 -15.02
C ASN A 458 -8.93 -15.75 -15.61
N TYR A 459 -9.21 -14.74 -16.42
CA TYR A 459 -10.46 -14.60 -17.15
C TYR A 459 -10.73 -15.84 -18.01
N ILE A 460 -12.00 -15.98 -18.40
CA ILE A 460 -12.51 -17.02 -19.32
C ILE A 460 -12.29 -18.47 -18.85
N GLY A 461 -12.16 -18.68 -17.54
CA GLY A 461 -12.10 -20.00 -16.92
C GLY A 461 -10.70 -20.63 -16.91
N ILE A 462 -9.69 -19.89 -17.38
CA ILE A 462 -8.30 -20.32 -17.32
C ILE A 462 -7.89 -20.50 -15.86
N MET A 463 -7.32 -21.66 -15.56
CA MET A 463 -6.74 -21.93 -14.25
C MET A 463 -5.48 -22.77 -14.38
N THR A 464 -4.45 -22.41 -13.63
CA THR A 464 -3.18 -23.12 -13.62
C THR A 464 -2.80 -23.58 -12.23
N ARG A 465 -2.06 -24.68 -12.15
CA ARG A 465 -1.31 -25.12 -10.97
C ARG A 465 0.17 -24.89 -11.22
N MET A 466 0.80 -24.08 -10.38
CA MET A 466 2.24 -23.85 -10.34
C MET A 466 2.88 -24.74 -9.28
N ASP A 467 4.03 -25.30 -9.60
CA ASP A 467 5.00 -25.90 -8.70
C ASP A 467 6.29 -25.09 -8.79
N ARG A 468 6.49 -24.20 -7.80
CA ARG A 468 7.58 -23.24 -7.79
C ARG A 468 8.94 -23.91 -7.61
N GLU A 469 9.01 -24.92 -6.75
CA GLU A 469 10.26 -25.64 -6.47
C GLU A 469 10.79 -26.33 -7.73
N ARG A 470 9.90 -26.89 -8.55
CA ARG A 470 10.27 -27.57 -9.81
C ARG A 470 10.27 -26.63 -11.02
N GLY A 471 9.75 -25.41 -10.90
CA GLY A 471 9.59 -24.47 -12.01
C GLY A 471 8.56 -24.93 -13.05
N HIS A 472 7.56 -25.71 -12.64
CA HIS A 472 6.55 -26.28 -13.55
C HIS A 472 5.21 -25.55 -13.40
N ILE A 473 4.55 -25.27 -14.53
CA ILE A 473 3.17 -24.76 -14.57
C ILE A 473 2.36 -25.66 -15.50
N ARG A 474 1.15 -26.05 -15.08
CA ARG A 474 0.19 -26.78 -15.93
C ARG A 474 -1.19 -26.15 -15.87
N SER A 475 -1.94 -26.21 -16.97
CA SER A 475 -3.37 -25.89 -16.96
C SER A 475 -4.14 -26.99 -16.21
N VAL A 476 -5.13 -26.57 -15.43
CA VAL A 476 -6.08 -27.40 -14.67
C VAL A 476 -7.51 -26.87 -14.87
N GLU A 477 -7.77 -26.30 -16.04
CA GLU A 477 -9.08 -25.80 -16.44
C GLU A 477 -10.18 -26.86 -16.27
N VAL A 478 -11.32 -26.44 -15.71
CA VAL A 478 -12.50 -27.32 -15.55
C VAL A 478 -12.99 -27.82 -16.91
N TYR A 479 -13.01 -26.93 -17.90
CA TYR A 479 -13.44 -27.23 -19.25
C TYR A 479 -12.80 -26.23 -20.23
N PRO A 480 -11.83 -26.65 -21.07
CA PRO A 480 -11.08 -25.75 -21.94
C PRO A 480 -11.90 -25.33 -23.16
N GLU A 481 -12.78 -24.36 -22.96
CA GLU A 481 -13.65 -23.74 -23.98
C GLU A 481 -13.27 -22.27 -24.16
N LEU A 482 -12.76 -21.92 -25.35
CA LEU A 482 -12.52 -20.53 -25.72
C LEU A 482 -13.86 -19.83 -25.95
N ASN A 483 -14.11 -18.73 -25.23
CA ASN A 483 -15.41 -18.05 -25.19
C ASN A 483 -15.40 -16.62 -25.76
N ASP A 484 -14.27 -16.15 -26.31
CA ASP A 484 -14.17 -14.84 -26.93
C ASP A 484 -15.23 -14.66 -28.03
N GLY A 485 -16.10 -13.66 -27.87
CA GLY A 485 -17.15 -13.36 -28.85
C GLY A 485 -18.27 -14.42 -28.92
N VAL A 486 -18.40 -15.28 -27.91
CA VAL A 486 -19.48 -16.26 -27.77
C VAL A 486 -20.54 -15.74 -26.80
N GLU A 487 -21.81 -15.91 -27.13
CA GLU A 487 -22.91 -15.57 -26.21
C GLU A 487 -22.81 -16.40 -24.92
N GLY A 488 -23.06 -15.79 -23.77
CA GLY A 488 -23.01 -16.47 -22.47
C GLY A 488 -23.96 -17.67 -22.38
N ARG A 489 -25.07 -17.65 -23.14
CA ARG A 489 -26.06 -18.75 -23.20
C ARG A 489 -25.52 -20.02 -23.86
N ASP A 490 -24.53 -19.87 -24.73
CA ASP A 490 -23.94 -20.97 -25.51
C ASP A 490 -22.73 -21.59 -24.81
N LEU A 491 -22.23 -20.96 -23.74
CA LEU A 491 -21.14 -21.47 -22.92
C LEU A 491 -21.62 -22.60 -22.01
N LYS A 492 -20.82 -23.66 -21.92
CA LYS A 492 -21.12 -24.75 -20.99
C LYS A 492 -21.03 -24.29 -19.54
N TYR A 493 -19.98 -23.54 -19.22
CA TYR A 493 -19.72 -22.95 -17.91
C TYR A 493 -19.32 -21.49 -18.07
N ARG A 494 -19.99 -20.59 -17.35
CA ARG A 494 -19.69 -19.15 -17.37
C ARG A 494 -18.76 -18.79 -16.23
N PHE A 495 -17.51 -18.47 -16.54
CA PHE A 495 -16.51 -18.06 -15.55
C PHE A 495 -16.37 -16.54 -15.56
N GLN A 496 -16.50 -15.93 -14.39
CA GLN A 496 -16.27 -14.51 -14.21
C GLN A 496 -14.78 -14.18 -14.23
N TRP A 497 -14.44 -12.94 -14.59
CA TRP A 497 -13.10 -12.35 -14.44
C TRP A 497 -12.44 -12.61 -13.07
N ASN A 498 -13.22 -12.64 -11.99
CA ASN A 498 -12.81 -12.87 -10.62
C ASN A 498 -13.42 -14.17 -10.04
N ALA A 499 -13.49 -15.24 -10.84
CA ALA A 499 -14.02 -16.53 -10.40
C ALA A 499 -13.31 -17.06 -9.12
N PRO A 500 -14.06 -17.35 -8.03
CA PRO A 500 -13.50 -17.88 -6.78
C PRO A 500 -12.77 -19.22 -6.92
N ILE A 501 -11.57 -19.31 -6.32
CA ILE A 501 -10.78 -20.54 -6.11
C ILE A 501 -10.51 -20.68 -4.61
N ARG A 502 -10.80 -21.83 -4.01
CA ARG A 502 -10.64 -22.08 -2.55
C ARG A 502 -10.15 -23.48 -2.26
N PHE A 503 -9.21 -23.61 -1.35
CA PHE A 503 -9.00 -24.87 -0.65
C PHE A 503 -10.05 -25.03 0.46
N SER A 504 -10.43 -26.27 0.75
CA SER A 504 -11.18 -26.55 1.95
C SER A 504 -10.32 -26.27 3.20
N PRO A 505 -10.83 -25.55 4.21
CA PRO A 505 -10.12 -25.40 5.49
C PRO A 505 -10.02 -26.72 6.27
N HIS A 506 -10.84 -27.73 5.93
CA HIS A 506 -10.89 -29.04 6.58
C HIS A 506 -10.04 -30.10 5.89
N ASN A 507 -9.78 -29.93 4.59
CA ASN A 507 -9.03 -30.90 3.80
C ASN A 507 -8.17 -30.24 2.70
N PRO A 508 -6.84 -30.23 2.85
CA PRO A 508 -5.92 -29.56 1.92
C PRO A 508 -5.86 -30.19 0.52
N ASN A 509 -6.49 -31.36 0.33
CA ASN A 509 -6.61 -32.01 -0.99
C ASN A 509 -7.89 -31.61 -1.74
N VAL A 510 -8.85 -30.94 -1.07
CA VAL A 510 -10.10 -30.51 -1.69
C VAL A 510 -9.95 -29.09 -2.20
N LEU A 511 -10.11 -28.91 -3.50
CA LEU A 511 -10.04 -27.63 -4.20
C LEU A 511 -11.40 -27.34 -4.85
N TYR A 512 -11.91 -26.13 -4.66
CA TYR A 512 -13.11 -25.61 -5.29
C TYR A 512 -12.77 -24.54 -6.32
N TYR A 513 -13.48 -24.55 -7.44
CA TYR A 513 -13.48 -23.47 -8.44
C TYR A 513 -14.92 -23.23 -8.90
N THR A 514 -15.27 -22.01 -9.28
CA THR A 514 -16.68 -21.65 -9.53
C THR A 514 -16.89 -20.96 -10.88
N SER A 515 -17.91 -21.43 -11.59
CA SER A 515 -18.53 -20.77 -12.75
C SER A 515 -19.90 -20.24 -12.32
N ASN A 516 -20.93 -20.36 -13.15
CA ASN A 516 -22.33 -20.46 -12.69
C ASN A 516 -22.62 -21.72 -11.82
N HIS A 517 -21.67 -22.66 -11.71
CA HIS A 517 -21.72 -23.86 -10.89
C HIS A 517 -20.52 -23.96 -9.94
N VAL A 518 -20.62 -24.77 -8.89
CA VAL A 518 -19.51 -25.14 -8.02
C VAL A 518 -18.85 -26.41 -8.54
N HIS A 519 -17.54 -26.34 -8.76
CA HIS A 519 -16.70 -27.45 -9.21
C HIS A 519 -15.76 -27.87 -8.08
N LYS A 520 -15.65 -29.17 -7.82
CA LYS A 520 -14.79 -29.76 -6.78
C LYS A 520 -13.75 -30.67 -7.41
N SER A 521 -12.51 -30.56 -6.96
CA SER A 521 -11.40 -31.45 -7.30
C SER A 521 -10.80 -32.04 -6.02
N THR A 522 -10.41 -33.31 -6.08
CA THR A 522 -9.63 -33.99 -5.02
C THR A 522 -8.31 -34.57 -5.52
N ASP A 523 -7.91 -34.24 -6.76
CA ASP A 523 -6.75 -34.81 -7.46
C ASP A 523 -5.87 -33.71 -8.10
N GLU A 524 -5.79 -32.57 -7.41
CA GLU A 524 -4.98 -31.42 -7.82
C GLU A 524 -5.39 -30.80 -9.17
N GLY A 525 -6.68 -30.83 -9.47
CA GLY A 525 -7.28 -30.23 -10.67
C GLY A 525 -7.18 -31.10 -11.92
N GLN A 526 -6.92 -32.40 -11.78
CA GLN A 526 -6.92 -33.32 -12.92
C GLN A 526 -8.34 -33.72 -13.34
N SER A 527 -9.27 -33.73 -12.40
CA SER A 527 -10.69 -33.90 -12.68
C SER A 527 -11.54 -33.01 -11.78
N TRP A 528 -12.71 -32.63 -12.29
CA TRP A 528 -13.64 -31.72 -11.64
C TRP A 528 -15.04 -32.34 -11.60
N GLU A 529 -15.61 -32.43 -10.42
CA GLU A 529 -16.99 -32.82 -10.17
C GLU A 529 -17.86 -31.57 -10.03
N VAL A 530 -18.98 -31.52 -10.76
CA VAL A 530 -19.99 -30.46 -10.59
C VAL A 530 -20.90 -30.82 -9.43
N ILE A 531 -20.83 -30.06 -8.35
CA ILE A 531 -21.55 -30.32 -7.10
C ILE A 531 -22.67 -29.30 -6.83
N SER A 532 -23.16 -28.61 -7.87
CA SER A 532 -24.30 -27.71 -7.72
C SER A 532 -25.13 -27.62 -9.01
N PRO A 533 -26.42 -27.25 -8.92
CA PRO A 533 -27.14 -26.70 -10.08
C PRO A 533 -26.54 -25.34 -10.49
N ASP A 534 -27.13 -24.68 -11.49
CA ASP A 534 -26.83 -23.28 -11.76
C ASP A 534 -27.36 -22.45 -10.57
N LEU A 535 -26.47 -21.76 -9.86
CA LEU A 535 -26.80 -21.02 -8.62
C LEU A 535 -27.09 -19.53 -8.88
N THR A 536 -27.38 -19.17 -10.13
CA THR A 536 -27.60 -17.80 -10.60
C THR A 536 -29.07 -17.60 -11.01
N GLN A 537 -29.49 -16.37 -11.28
CA GLN A 537 -30.81 -16.11 -11.85
C GLN A 537 -30.90 -16.57 -13.31
N ASN A 538 -29.76 -16.72 -14.00
CA ASN A 538 -29.65 -17.18 -15.39
C ASN A 538 -30.59 -16.39 -16.33
N ILE A 539 -30.57 -15.06 -16.19
CA ILE A 539 -31.49 -14.17 -16.90
C ILE A 539 -31.06 -14.02 -18.36
N ASP A 540 -31.86 -14.56 -19.27
CA ASP A 540 -31.55 -14.66 -20.72
C ASP A 540 -31.06 -13.36 -21.38
N LYS A 541 -31.64 -12.20 -21.02
CA LYS A 541 -31.27 -10.89 -21.58
C LYS A 541 -29.83 -10.46 -21.24
N TYR A 542 -29.21 -11.05 -20.21
CA TYR A 542 -27.85 -10.75 -19.79
C TYR A 542 -26.81 -11.71 -20.38
N LEU A 543 -27.26 -12.70 -21.16
CA LEU A 543 -26.43 -13.75 -21.74
C LEU A 543 -26.18 -13.56 -23.24
N ASP A 544 -26.60 -12.42 -23.81
CA ASP A 544 -26.25 -12.02 -25.17
C ASP A 544 -24.76 -11.58 -25.25
N ILE A 545 -24.24 -11.33 -26.45
CA ILE A 545 -22.88 -10.79 -26.62
C ILE A 545 -22.83 -9.38 -26.01
N PRO A 546 -22.00 -9.14 -24.98
CA PRO A 546 -21.90 -7.83 -24.36
C PRO A 546 -21.33 -6.78 -25.31
N GLY A 547 -21.75 -5.53 -25.13
CA GLY A 547 -21.34 -4.39 -25.94
C GLY A 547 -22.26 -4.11 -27.13
N GLY A 548 -22.36 -2.84 -27.52
CA GLY A 548 -23.09 -2.36 -28.68
C GLY A 548 -23.58 -0.92 -28.48
N PRO A 549 -24.13 -0.26 -29.50
CA PRO A 549 -24.46 -0.79 -30.82
C PRO A 549 -23.27 -0.81 -31.80
N ILE A 550 -22.08 -0.34 -31.43
CA ILE A 550 -20.95 -0.22 -32.37
C ILE A 550 -19.96 -1.37 -32.21
N GLN A 551 -19.39 -1.56 -31.01
CA GLN A 551 -18.44 -2.62 -30.72
C GLN A 551 -18.96 -3.53 -29.61
N HIS A 552 -18.61 -4.81 -29.71
CA HIS A 552 -18.79 -5.77 -28.63
C HIS A 552 -17.57 -5.77 -27.69
N ASP A 553 -17.79 -6.05 -26.40
CA ASP A 553 -16.76 -6.15 -25.36
C ASP A 553 -16.98 -7.44 -24.56
N ASN A 554 -16.51 -8.56 -25.11
CA ASN A 554 -16.67 -9.88 -24.52
C ASN A 554 -15.31 -10.45 -24.12
N THR A 555 -14.72 -9.89 -23.07
CA THR A 555 -13.39 -10.30 -22.56
C THR A 555 -13.48 -11.13 -21.27
N GLY A 556 -14.68 -11.26 -20.69
CA GLY A 556 -14.93 -12.00 -19.45
C GLY A 556 -15.29 -11.13 -18.24
N VAL A 557 -15.01 -9.81 -18.25
CA VAL A 557 -15.51 -8.89 -17.20
C VAL A 557 -17.01 -8.74 -17.28
N GLU A 558 -17.54 -8.72 -18.50
CA GLU A 558 -18.95 -8.52 -18.82
C GLU A 558 -19.77 -9.81 -18.72
N LEU A 559 -19.13 -10.97 -18.55
CA LEU A 559 -19.85 -12.22 -18.28
C LEU A 559 -20.56 -12.08 -16.94
N TYR A 560 -21.89 -12.23 -17.00
CA TYR A 560 -22.82 -12.08 -15.90
C TYR A 560 -23.62 -13.38 -15.68
N CYS A 561 -24.40 -13.45 -14.60
CA CYS A 561 -25.03 -14.70 -14.15
C CYS A 561 -23.96 -15.77 -13.88
N THR A 562 -23.04 -15.44 -12.96
CA THR A 562 -21.94 -16.29 -12.48
C THR A 562 -21.90 -16.30 -10.95
N ILE A 563 -21.29 -17.33 -10.35
CA ILE A 563 -20.94 -17.30 -8.92
C ILE A 563 -19.72 -16.38 -8.79
N PHE A 564 -19.87 -15.35 -7.96
CA PHE A 564 -18.89 -14.28 -7.79
C PHE A 564 -18.19 -14.36 -6.42
N ALA A 565 -18.85 -14.96 -5.42
CA ALA A 565 -18.29 -15.23 -4.10
C ALA A 565 -18.59 -16.67 -3.69
N PHE A 566 -17.62 -17.36 -3.10
CA PHE A 566 -17.76 -18.73 -2.63
C PHE A 566 -16.84 -19.00 -1.45
N GLU A 567 -17.38 -19.58 -0.38
CA GLU A 567 -16.62 -19.94 0.83
C GLU A 567 -17.15 -21.26 1.42
N GLU A 568 -16.26 -22.01 2.07
CA GLU A 568 -16.60 -23.14 2.95
C GLU A 568 -16.45 -22.72 4.41
N SER A 569 -17.37 -23.14 5.27
CA SER A 569 -17.33 -22.78 6.69
C SER A 569 -16.03 -23.28 7.33
N PRO A 570 -15.31 -22.45 8.09
CA PRO A 570 -14.12 -22.90 8.82
C PRO A 570 -14.47 -23.80 10.02
N LEU A 571 -15.73 -23.80 10.47
CA LEU A 571 -16.19 -24.56 11.65
C LEU A 571 -16.94 -25.86 11.31
N GLU A 572 -17.50 -25.98 10.11
CA GLU A 572 -18.29 -27.14 9.70
C GLU A 572 -17.92 -27.60 8.29
N GLU A 573 -17.26 -28.76 8.18
CA GLU A 573 -16.92 -29.39 6.89
C GLU A 573 -18.19 -29.62 6.04
N GLY A 574 -18.12 -29.28 4.75
CA GLY A 574 -19.21 -29.46 3.81
C GLY A 574 -20.35 -28.44 3.90
N VAL A 575 -20.21 -27.39 4.73
CA VAL A 575 -21.10 -26.23 4.71
C VAL A 575 -20.56 -25.19 3.73
N LEU A 576 -21.17 -25.11 2.54
CA LEU A 576 -20.73 -24.30 1.42
C LEU A 576 -21.68 -23.14 1.16
N TRP A 577 -21.14 -21.95 0.90
CA TRP A 577 -21.90 -20.75 0.59
C TRP A 577 -21.50 -20.22 -0.78
N ALA A 578 -22.48 -19.81 -1.58
CA ALA A 578 -22.26 -19.27 -2.92
C ALA A 578 -23.13 -18.03 -3.16
N GLY A 579 -22.50 -16.95 -3.60
CA GLY A 579 -23.14 -15.68 -3.97
C GLY A 579 -22.91 -15.36 -5.44
N SER A 580 -23.96 -14.93 -6.15
CA SER A 580 -23.87 -14.60 -7.58
C SER A 580 -23.78 -13.09 -7.85
N ASP A 581 -23.24 -12.75 -9.02
CA ASP A 581 -23.18 -11.37 -9.50
C ASP A 581 -24.54 -10.77 -9.86
N ASP A 582 -25.54 -11.64 -10.07
CA ASP A 582 -26.94 -11.33 -10.31
C ASP A 582 -27.85 -11.43 -9.08
N GLY A 583 -27.27 -11.49 -7.87
CA GLY A 583 -28.00 -11.22 -6.63
C GLY A 583 -28.73 -12.41 -6.03
N LEU A 584 -28.17 -13.62 -6.14
CA LEU A 584 -28.60 -14.78 -5.36
C LEU A 584 -27.54 -15.20 -4.35
N LEU A 585 -28.00 -15.72 -3.21
CA LEU A 585 -27.17 -16.35 -2.19
C LEU A 585 -27.73 -17.74 -1.88
N HIS A 586 -26.86 -18.75 -1.89
CA HIS A 586 -27.21 -20.14 -1.65
C HIS A 586 -26.30 -20.78 -0.61
N ILE A 587 -26.84 -21.76 0.10
CA ILE A 587 -26.10 -22.60 1.04
C ILE A 587 -26.34 -24.08 0.75
N SER A 588 -25.28 -24.89 0.86
CA SER A 588 -25.34 -26.34 1.04
C SER A 588 -24.76 -26.69 2.41
N ARG A 589 -25.31 -27.73 3.04
CA ARG A 589 -24.84 -28.24 4.35
C ARG A 589 -24.49 -29.73 4.31
N ASP A 590 -24.34 -30.27 3.11
CA ASP A 590 -24.13 -31.68 2.83
C ASP A 590 -23.09 -31.85 1.70
N GLY A 591 -22.10 -30.97 1.64
CA GLY A 591 -20.98 -31.07 0.72
C GLY A 591 -21.33 -30.81 -0.75
N GLY A 592 -22.44 -30.11 -1.01
CA GLY A 592 -22.94 -29.77 -2.35
C GLY A 592 -24.10 -30.63 -2.84
N GLU A 593 -24.53 -31.66 -2.11
CA GLU A 593 -25.63 -32.52 -2.58
C GLU A 593 -26.95 -31.76 -2.73
N ASN A 594 -27.29 -30.88 -1.78
CA ASN A 594 -28.48 -30.03 -1.82
C ASN A 594 -28.15 -28.56 -1.55
N TRP A 595 -28.77 -27.67 -2.33
CA TRP A 595 -28.60 -26.22 -2.24
C TRP A 595 -29.92 -25.52 -1.93
N THR A 596 -29.88 -24.58 -0.97
CA THR A 596 -31.03 -23.77 -0.55
C THR A 596 -30.76 -22.30 -0.83
N ASN A 597 -31.69 -21.61 -1.50
CA ASN A 597 -31.63 -20.16 -1.66
C ASN A 597 -31.95 -19.48 -0.32
N ILE A 598 -31.04 -18.62 0.11
CA ILE A 598 -31.08 -17.89 1.38
C ILE A 598 -30.93 -16.38 1.18
N THR A 599 -31.21 -15.87 -0.02
CA THR A 599 -31.10 -14.44 -0.35
C THR A 599 -31.92 -13.58 0.64
N PRO A 600 -31.33 -12.55 1.26
CA PRO A 600 -32.07 -11.61 2.11
C PRO A 600 -33.17 -10.92 1.31
N LYS A 601 -34.37 -10.76 1.90
CA LYS A 601 -35.51 -10.12 1.21
C LYS A 601 -35.29 -8.65 0.91
N ASP A 602 -34.55 -7.97 1.78
CA ASP A 602 -34.26 -6.54 1.67
C ASP A 602 -32.98 -6.27 0.85
N MET A 603 -32.29 -7.33 0.38
CA MET A 603 -31.17 -7.18 -0.53
C MET A 603 -31.64 -6.59 -1.87
N PRO A 604 -30.94 -5.58 -2.42
CA PRO A 604 -31.33 -5.00 -3.69
C PRO A 604 -31.30 -6.06 -4.80
N ALA A 605 -32.36 -6.10 -5.61
CA ALA A 605 -32.45 -7.03 -6.74
C ALA A 605 -31.27 -6.81 -7.71
N GLU A 606 -30.66 -7.92 -8.16
CA GLU A 606 -29.51 -7.92 -9.07
C GLU A 606 -28.24 -7.22 -8.49
N GLY A 607 -28.18 -7.02 -7.17
CA GLY A 607 -26.95 -6.59 -6.49
C GLY A 607 -25.88 -7.68 -6.57
N THR A 608 -24.63 -7.32 -6.90
CA THR A 608 -23.53 -8.27 -6.96
C THR A 608 -23.08 -8.64 -5.55
N VAL A 609 -23.19 -9.92 -5.20
CA VAL A 609 -22.60 -10.46 -3.95
C VAL A 609 -21.08 -10.51 -4.12
N ASN A 610 -20.37 -9.54 -3.56
CA ASN A 610 -18.93 -9.37 -3.82
C ASN A 610 -18.05 -10.20 -2.88
N ALA A 611 -18.44 -10.31 -1.61
CA ALA A 611 -17.73 -11.12 -0.62
C ALA A 611 -18.71 -11.75 0.38
N ILE A 612 -18.34 -12.94 0.84
CA ILE A 612 -18.98 -13.66 1.93
C ILE A 612 -17.89 -13.86 2.98
N GLU A 613 -18.20 -13.55 4.23
CA GLU A 613 -17.36 -13.83 5.37
C GLU A 613 -18.10 -14.81 6.28
N LEU A 614 -17.56 -16.01 6.43
CA LEU A 614 -18.12 -17.03 7.31
C LEU A 614 -17.41 -16.95 8.65
N SER A 615 -18.19 -16.92 9.74
CA SER A 615 -17.64 -16.67 11.06
C SER A 615 -16.73 -17.80 11.55
N GLU A 616 -15.60 -17.40 12.12
CA GLU A 616 -14.66 -18.28 12.86
C GLU A 616 -15.14 -18.52 14.30
N HIS A 617 -16.14 -17.77 14.77
CA HIS A 617 -16.64 -17.82 16.16
C HIS A 617 -17.93 -18.62 16.31
N GLN A 618 -18.83 -18.55 15.31
CA GLN A 618 -20.15 -19.15 15.40
C GLN A 618 -20.60 -19.87 14.11
N PRO A 619 -20.96 -21.17 14.18
CA PRO A 619 -21.57 -21.87 13.06
C PRO A 619 -22.85 -21.20 12.56
N GLY A 620 -22.96 -21.01 11.25
CA GLY A 620 -24.12 -20.38 10.60
C GLY A 620 -24.20 -18.85 10.70
N LYS A 621 -23.21 -18.21 11.36
CA LYS A 621 -23.02 -16.76 11.32
C LYS A 621 -22.20 -16.37 10.09
N ALA A 622 -22.64 -15.33 9.38
CA ALA A 622 -21.97 -14.83 8.20
C ALA A 622 -22.27 -13.36 7.94
N TYR A 623 -21.35 -12.68 7.27
CA TYR A 623 -21.50 -11.33 6.74
C TYR A 623 -21.37 -11.36 5.23
N VAL A 624 -22.14 -10.50 4.55
CA VAL A 624 -22.17 -10.44 3.09
C VAL A 624 -22.13 -9.00 2.64
N SER A 625 -21.14 -8.64 1.83
CA SER A 625 -21.09 -7.34 1.15
C SER A 625 -21.69 -7.42 -0.24
N VAL A 626 -22.56 -6.47 -0.56
CA VAL A 626 -23.26 -6.38 -1.85
C VAL A 626 -23.06 -4.99 -2.42
N TYR A 627 -22.78 -4.89 -3.72
CA TYR A 627 -22.74 -3.59 -4.38
C TYR A 627 -23.65 -3.53 -5.60
N ARG A 628 -24.07 -2.30 -5.95
CA ARG A 628 -24.92 -2.02 -7.11
C ARG A 628 -24.55 -0.71 -7.84
N TYR A 629 -23.34 -0.21 -7.61
CA TYR A 629 -22.85 1.07 -8.15
C TYR A 629 -22.91 1.13 -9.69
N ARG A 630 -22.79 -0.03 -10.35
CA ARG A 630 -22.88 -0.18 -11.82
C ARG A 630 -24.29 0.06 -12.39
N ASP A 631 -25.30 0.14 -11.53
CA ASP A 631 -26.66 0.59 -11.84
C ASP A 631 -26.97 1.95 -11.25
N ASN A 632 -25.94 2.74 -10.94
CA ASN A 632 -26.05 4.08 -10.35
C ASN A 632 -26.65 4.07 -8.93
N ASP A 633 -26.35 3.02 -8.15
CA ASP A 633 -26.78 2.82 -6.76
C ASP A 633 -25.55 2.61 -5.87
N PHE A 634 -25.14 3.66 -5.16
CA PHE A 634 -23.90 3.71 -4.38
C PHE A 634 -24.07 3.38 -2.88
N HIS A 635 -25.25 2.90 -2.47
CA HIS A 635 -25.53 2.60 -1.07
C HIS A 635 -24.58 1.53 -0.51
N PRO A 636 -24.10 1.67 0.74
CA PRO A 636 -23.29 0.66 1.41
C PRO A 636 -24.18 -0.49 1.85
N TYR A 637 -24.23 -1.62 1.14
CA TYR A 637 -25.01 -2.78 1.59
C TYR A 637 -24.12 -3.84 2.26
N VAL A 638 -24.37 -4.07 3.55
CA VAL A 638 -23.81 -5.18 4.34
C VAL A 638 -24.95 -5.91 5.03
N PHE A 639 -24.97 -7.25 4.93
CA PHE A 639 -25.95 -8.10 5.57
C PHE A 639 -25.31 -9.09 6.52
N ARG A 640 -25.96 -9.37 7.65
CA ARG A 640 -25.56 -10.39 8.62
C ARG A 640 -26.66 -11.42 8.83
N THR A 641 -26.26 -12.67 9.00
CA THR A 641 -27.07 -13.78 9.49
C THR A 641 -26.35 -14.45 10.66
N GLU A 642 -27.11 -15.08 11.55
CA GLU A 642 -26.60 -15.93 12.66
C GLU A 642 -27.12 -17.36 12.59
N ASN A 643 -27.93 -17.69 11.57
CA ASN A 643 -28.70 -18.93 11.53
C ASN A 643 -28.79 -19.56 10.14
N TYR A 644 -27.66 -19.58 9.41
CA TYR A 644 -27.54 -20.19 8.08
C TYR A 644 -28.45 -19.53 7.03
N GLY A 645 -28.61 -18.21 7.12
CA GLY A 645 -29.38 -17.41 6.17
C GLY A 645 -30.90 -17.53 6.29
N LYS A 646 -31.43 -18.07 7.40
CA LYS A 646 -32.88 -18.12 7.63
C LYS A 646 -33.47 -16.75 7.94
N SER A 647 -32.68 -15.87 8.55
CA SER A 647 -33.02 -14.47 8.79
C SER A 647 -31.79 -13.58 8.64
N TRP A 648 -32.02 -12.34 8.23
CA TRP A 648 -30.96 -11.39 7.93
C TRP A 648 -31.22 -10.04 8.61
N ALA A 649 -30.14 -9.36 8.96
CA ALA A 649 -30.12 -7.96 9.35
C ALA A 649 -29.24 -7.18 8.35
N GLN A 650 -29.68 -6.01 7.93
CA GLN A 650 -28.83 -5.07 7.20
C GLN A 650 -28.04 -4.26 8.24
N LEU A 651 -26.72 -4.22 8.09
CA LEU A 651 -25.78 -3.62 9.05
C LEU A 651 -25.34 -2.21 8.68
N THR A 652 -25.90 -1.64 7.61
CA THR A 652 -25.50 -0.35 7.06
C THR A 652 -26.72 0.35 6.50
N ASP A 653 -26.91 1.61 6.86
CA ASP A 653 -28.06 2.43 6.47
C ASP A 653 -27.65 3.83 5.96
N GLY A 654 -26.35 4.05 5.75
CA GLY A 654 -25.77 5.34 5.36
C GLY A 654 -25.59 6.32 6.53
N GLU A 655 -26.10 6.00 7.72
CA GLU A 655 -26.11 6.86 8.90
C GLU A 655 -25.33 6.27 10.09
N ASN A 656 -25.15 4.95 10.14
CA ASN A 656 -24.45 4.25 11.22
C ASN A 656 -22.91 4.25 11.11
N GLY A 657 -22.34 5.16 10.32
CA GLY A 657 -20.91 5.46 10.26
C GLY A 657 -20.25 5.27 8.90
N ILE A 658 -20.78 4.40 8.04
CA ILE A 658 -20.39 4.34 6.62
C ILE A 658 -21.34 5.24 5.82
N PRO A 659 -20.84 6.26 5.10
CA PRO A 659 -21.68 7.18 4.33
C PRO A 659 -22.50 6.49 3.24
N GLU A 660 -23.66 7.06 2.94
CA GLU A 660 -24.61 6.56 1.93
C GLU A 660 -24.03 6.42 0.52
N ASP A 661 -23.01 7.20 0.16
CA ASP A 661 -22.34 7.11 -1.15
C ASP A 661 -21.06 6.26 -1.13
N HIS A 662 -20.76 5.56 -0.03
CA HIS A 662 -19.55 4.77 0.17
C HIS A 662 -19.82 3.27 0.06
N PHE A 663 -20.19 2.80 -1.14
CA PHE A 663 -20.48 1.38 -1.35
C PHE A 663 -19.35 0.46 -0.83
N VAL A 664 -19.77 -0.58 -0.11
CA VAL A 664 -18.86 -1.53 0.54
C VAL A 664 -18.44 -2.60 -0.46
N ARG A 665 -17.13 -2.83 -0.54
CA ARG A 665 -16.55 -3.90 -1.36
C ARG A 665 -16.38 -5.16 -0.52
N VAL A 666 -15.84 -5.06 0.68
CA VAL A 666 -15.51 -6.23 1.50
C VAL A 666 -15.79 -5.95 2.98
N VAL A 667 -16.22 -6.99 3.70
CA VAL A 667 -16.29 -7.00 5.16
C VAL A 667 -15.59 -8.27 5.65
N ARG A 668 -14.73 -8.16 6.66
CA ARG A 668 -14.04 -9.30 7.31
C ARG A 668 -14.30 -9.28 8.81
N GLU A 669 -14.51 -10.46 9.37
CA GLU A 669 -14.56 -10.66 10.82
C GLU A 669 -13.14 -10.93 11.30
N ASP A 670 -12.79 -10.35 12.43
CA ASP A 670 -11.53 -10.66 13.07
C ASP A 670 -11.60 -12.06 13.72
N PRO A 671 -10.70 -12.99 13.37
CA PRO A 671 -10.71 -14.35 13.92
C PRO A 671 -10.28 -14.44 15.39
N ASP A 672 -9.61 -13.41 15.91
CA ASP A 672 -9.08 -13.37 17.28
C ASP A 672 -10.01 -12.60 18.23
N ARG A 673 -10.92 -11.77 17.70
CA ARG A 673 -11.94 -11.04 18.47
C ARG A 673 -13.32 -11.07 17.81
N GLU A 674 -14.25 -11.80 18.43
CA GLU A 674 -15.66 -11.77 18.03
C GLU A 674 -16.25 -10.35 18.10
N GLY A 675 -17.00 -9.96 17.07
CA GLY A 675 -17.66 -8.66 16.96
C GLY A 675 -16.77 -7.52 16.46
N LEU A 676 -15.47 -7.76 16.26
CA LEU A 676 -14.58 -6.82 15.57
C LEU A 676 -14.62 -7.07 14.07
N LEU A 677 -15.04 -6.05 13.30
CA LEU A 677 -15.18 -6.13 11.85
C LEU A 677 -14.38 -5.03 11.15
N TYR A 678 -13.83 -5.36 9.99
CA TYR A 678 -13.17 -4.42 9.08
C TYR A 678 -13.96 -4.33 7.77
N ALA A 679 -14.23 -3.12 7.29
CA ALA A 679 -14.89 -2.88 6.01
C ALA A 679 -14.02 -2.05 5.07
N GLY A 680 -13.82 -2.57 3.86
CA GLY A 680 -13.19 -1.88 2.74
C GLY A 680 -14.25 -1.33 1.78
N THR A 681 -14.15 -0.05 1.43
CA THR A 681 -15.07 0.64 0.52
C THR A 681 -14.34 1.17 -0.72
N GLU A 682 -15.08 1.79 -1.63
CA GLU A 682 -14.49 2.56 -2.75
C GLU A 682 -13.61 3.72 -2.29
N PHE A 683 -13.88 4.28 -1.11
CA PHE A 683 -13.30 5.54 -0.65
C PHE A 683 -12.51 5.41 0.66
N GLY A 684 -12.19 4.19 1.09
CA GLY A 684 -11.37 3.97 2.28
C GLY A 684 -11.84 2.86 3.22
N MET A 685 -11.28 2.89 4.43
CA MET A 685 -11.42 1.87 5.47
C MET A 685 -12.34 2.28 6.62
N TYR A 686 -13.10 1.32 7.13
CA TYR A 686 -13.96 1.46 8.31
C TYR A 686 -13.80 0.27 9.25
N ILE A 687 -14.10 0.48 10.54
CA ILE A 687 -14.03 -0.52 11.59
C ILE A 687 -15.30 -0.50 12.44
N SER A 688 -15.71 -1.67 12.94
CA SER A 688 -16.79 -1.84 13.91
C SER A 688 -16.32 -2.71 15.07
N PHE A 689 -16.69 -2.35 16.29
CA PHE A 689 -16.34 -3.10 17.52
C PHE A 689 -17.56 -3.80 18.15
N ASP A 690 -18.72 -3.70 17.51
CA ASP A 690 -20.02 -4.14 18.02
C ASP A 690 -20.80 -4.94 16.95
N ASP A 691 -20.09 -5.77 16.20
CA ASP A 691 -20.68 -6.72 15.25
C ASP A 691 -21.44 -6.04 14.09
N GLY A 692 -20.97 -4.86 13.68
CA GLY A 692 -21.53 -4.04 12.61
C GLY A 692 -22.69 -3.14 13.04
N GLY A 693 -22.93 -2.97 14.34
CA GLY A 693 -23.93 -2.04 14.86
C GLY A 693 -23.58 -0.59 14.54
N HIS A 694 -22.32 -0.22 14.79
CA HIS A 694 -21.73 1.08 14.47
C HIS A 694 -20.41 0.89 13.74
N TRP A 695 -20.18 1.76 12.77
CA TRP A 695 -18.94 1.88 12.02
C TRP A 695 -18.28 3.22 12.31
N GLN A 696 -16.96 3.27 12.17
CA GLN A 696 -16.20 4.52 12.22
C GLN A 696 -15.04 4.49 11.24
N PRO A 697 -14.58 5.66 10.76
CA PRO A 697 -13.42 5.72 9.87
C PRO A 697 -12.19 5.06 10.50
N PHE A 698 -11.49 4.27 9.71
CA PHE A 698 -10.26 3.57 10.10
C PHE A 698 -9.16 3.79 9.04
N GLN A 699 -9.07 5.03 8.56
CA GLN A 699 -8.20 5.37 7.43
C GLN A 699 -6.72 5.49 7.83
N LEU A 700 -6.43 6.04 9.02
CA LEU A 700 -5.07 6.28 9.51
C LEU A 700 -4.18 6.96 8.44
N ASN A 701 -3.02 6.39 8.11
CA ASN A 701 -2.10 6.85 7.07
C ASN A 701 -2.36 6.20 5.69
N LEU A 702 -3.35 5.31 5.55
CA LEU A 702 -3.68 4.70 4.27
C LEU A 702 -4.21 5.80 3.31
N PRO A 703 -3.81 5.83 2.04
CA PRO A 703 -4.35 6.78 1.06
C PRO A 703 -5.81 6.48 0.72
N ILE A 704 -6.56 7.50 0.28
CA ILE A 704 -7.93 7.33 -0.23
C ILE A 704 -7.87 6.61 -1.59
N THR A 705 -8.23 5.33 -1.59
CA THR A 705 -8.18 4.43 -2.75
C THR A 705 -9.22 3.31 -2.58
N PRO A 706 -9.70 2.67 -3.66
CA PRO A 706 -10.59 1.54 -3.54
C PRO A 706 -9.92 0.38 -2.79
N ILE A 707 -10.57 -0.09 -1.73
CA ILE A 707 -10.15 -1.27 -0.97
C ILE A 707 -10.88 -2.48 -1.54
N THR A 708 -10.16 -3.34 -2.23
CA THR A 708 -10.76 -4.43 -3.02
C THR A 708 -10.95 -5.72 -2.23
N ASP A 709 -10.08 -5.96 -1.25
CA ASP A 709 -10.10 -7.15 -0.41
C ASP A 709 -9.25 -6.96 0.86
N LEU A 710 -9.54 -7.77 1.87
CA LEU A 710 -8.91 -7.74 3.20
C LEU A 710 -8.65 -9.16 3.68
N LYS A 711 -7.56 -9.37 4.43
CA LYS A 711 -7.28 -10.63 5.13
C LYS A 711 -6.62 -10.36 6.48
N VAL A 712 -7.25 -10.85 7.56
CA VAL A 712 -6.59 -10.94 8.87
C VAL A 712 -5.75 -12.22 8.89
N HIS A 713 -4.47 -12.10 9.24
CA HIS A 713 -3.56 -13.23 9.35
C HIS A 713 -2.44 -12.92 10.33
N GLN A 714 -2.19 -13.83 11.28
CA GLN A 714 -1.15 -13.68 12.31
C GLN A 714 -1.26 -12.33 13.06
N GLN A 715 -2.49 -11.89 13.38
CA GLN A 715 -2.78 -10.60 14.01
C GLN A 715 -2.32 -9.38 13.19
N ASP A 716 -2.07 -9.52 11.89
CA ASP A 716 -1.89 -8.41 10.96
C ASP A 716 -3.16 -8.27 10.09
N LEU A 717 -3.48 -7.05 9.65
CA LEU A 717 -4.52 -6.80 8.63
C LEU A 717 -3.85 -6.50 7.28
N VAL A 718 -3.94 -7.44 6.34
CA VAL A 718 -3.45 -7.29 4.97
C VAL A 718 -4.55 -6.65 4.11
N VAL A 719 -4.18 -5.63 3.34
CA VAL A 719 -5.08 -4.80 2.53
C VAL A 719 -4.67 -4.85 1.07
N ALA A 720 -5.58 -5.26 0.19
CA ALA A 720 -5.44 -5.05 -1.25
C ALA A 720 -6.14 -3.76 -1.67
N THR A 721 -5.44 -2.98 -2.48
CA THR A 721 -5.97 -1.73 -3.06
C THR A 721 -6.00 -1.80 -4.58
N GLN A 722 -6.90 -1.03 -5.19
CA GLN A 722 -6.90 -0.84 -6.64
C GLN A 722 -6.14 0.44 -7.01
N GLY A 723 -4.80 0.39 -6.98
CA GLY A 723 -3.96 1.50 -7.44
C GLY A 723 -2.94 2.03 -6.43
N ARG A 724 -2.82 1.42 -5.24
CA ARG A 724 -1.78 1.73 -4.25
C ARG A 724 -1.09 0.48 -3.69
N ALA A 725 -1.08 -0.62 -4.45
CA ALA A 725 -0.46 -1.90 -4.09
C ALA A 725 -0.98 -2.51 -2.77
N PHE A 726 -0.23 -3.44 -2.15
CA PHE A 726 -0.60 -4.03 -0.86
C PHE A 726 -0.14 -3.20 0.32
N TRP A 727 -0.93 -3.22 1.39
CA TRP A 727 -0.58 -2.65 2.68
C TRP A 727 -0.79 -3.65 3.80
N ILE A 728 -0.07 -3.49 4.91
CA ILE A 728 -0.26 -4.27 6.13
C ILE A 728 -0.40 -3.31 7.31
N LEU A 729 -1.48 -3.41 8.08
CA LEU A 729 -1.48 -2.90 9.46
C LEU A 729 -0.84 -3.97 10.33
N ASP A 730 0.40 -3.73 10.73
CA ASP A 730 1.14 -4.64 11.59
C ASP A 730 0.56 -4.56 13.02
N ASP A 731 0.30 -5.73 13.63
CA ASP A 731 -0.10 -5.88 15.02
C ASP A 731 -1.45 -5.25 15.44
N LEU A 732 -2.53 -6.02 15.31
CA LEU A 732 -3.90 -5.65 15.69
C LEU A 732 -4.17 -5.77 17.20
N THR A 733 -3.20 -6.19 18.00
CA THR A 733 -3.39 -6.52 19.42
C THR A 733 -4.03 -5.39 20.25
N PRO A 734 -3.73 -4.08 20.04
CA PRO A 734 -4.46 -3.01 20.73
C PRO A 734 -5.96 -2.99 20.41
N LEU A 735 -6.33 -3.29 19.16
CA LEU A 735 -7.73 -3.39 18.75
C LEU A 735 -8.39 -4.64 19.30
N HIS A 736 -7.67 -5.74 19.51
CA HIS A 736 -8.21 -6.95 20.14
C HIS A 736 -8.52 -6.74 21.62
N GLN A 737 -7.70 -5.95 22.33
CA GLN A 737 -7.87 -5.70 23.75
C GLN A 737 -8.86 -4.57 24.07
N MET A 738 -9.13 -3.67 23.11
CA MET A 738 -9.92 -2.45 23.35
C MET A 738 -11.31 -2.69 23.94
N SER A 739 -11.65 -1.93 24.99
CA SER A 739 -12.96 -1.99 25.66
C SER A 739 -13.40 -0.61 26.18
N GLU A 740 -14.68 -0.47 26.52
CA GLU A 740 -15.20 0.75 27.17
C GLU A 740 -14.51 1.06 28.52
N GLY A 741 -13.93 0.05 29.17
CA GLY A 741 -13.15 0.23 30.40
C GLY A 741 -11.84 0.96 30.11
N ILE A 742 -11.07 0.44 29.16
CA ILE A 742 -9.78 1.00 28.71
C ILE A 742 -9.94 2.45 28.26
N ALA A 743 -11.00 2.75 27.49
CA ALA A 743 -11.28 4.11 27.01
C ALA A 743 -11.50 5.15 28.14
N LYS A 744 -11.71 4.71 29.39
CA LYS A 744 -11.92 5.56 30.56
C LYS A 744 -10.71 5.57 31.52
N GLU A 745 -9.71 4.72 31.28
CA GLU A 745 -8.50 4.66 32.09
C GLU A 745 -7.61 5.89 31.83
N ALA A 746 -6.92 6.35 32.87
CA ALA A 746 -5.96 7.46 32.71
C ALA A 746 -4.70 7.01 31.96
N VAL A 747 -4.30 5.77 32.22
CA VAL A 747 -3.12 5.09 31.66
C VAL A 747 -3.52 3.65 31.43
N HIS A 748 -3.20 3.09 30.27
CA HIS A 748 -3.41 1.67 29.98
C HIS A 748 -2.21 1.10 29.22
N LEU A 749 -1.61 0.04 29.72
CA LEU A 749 -0.56 -0.73 29.06
C LEU A 749 -1.21 -1.97 28.44
N PHE A 750 -1.13 -2.10 27.12
CA PHE A 750 -1.65 -3.26 26.41
C PHE A 750 -0.67 -4.42 26.53
N SER A 751 -1.17 -5.65 26.66
CA SER A 751 -0.32 -6.84 26.59
C SER A 751 0.38 -6.91 25.22
N PRO A 752 1.72 -6.91 25.14
CA PRO A 752 2.42 -6.95 23.86
C PRO A 752 2.26 -8.30 23.14
N ASN A 753 2.31 -8.28 21.81
CA ASN A 753 2.33 -9.49 20.99
C ASN A 753 3.71 -10.20 21.07
N THR A 754 3.78 -11.42 20.54
CA THR A 754 5.03 -12.17 20.45
C THR A 754 6.04 -11.44 19.55
N ALA A 755 7.23 -11.18 20.08
CA ALA A 755 8.34 -10.63 19.32
C ALA A 755 9.23 -11.75 18.77
N TYR A 756 9.87 -11.53 17.62
CA TYR A 756 10.79 -12.49 17.03
C TYR A 756 12.21 -11.91 16.96
N ARG A 757 13.17 -12.61 17.56
CA ARG A 757 14.59 -12.38 17.33
C ARG A 757 14.96 -12.93 15.95
N THR A 758 15.25 -12.02 15.02
CA THR A 758 15.62 -12.34 13.65
C THR A 758 16.80 -11.49 13.19
N GLN A 759 17.57 -12.04 12.26
CA GLN A 759 18.64 -11.34 11.53
C GLN A 759 18.19 -10.85 10.15
N VAL A 760 16.90 -11.04 9.81
CA VAL A 760 16.39 -10.55 8.54
C VAL A 760 16.22 -9.04 8.61
N GLU A 761 17.08 -8.37 7.86
CA GLU A 761 16.98 -6.96 7.57
C GLU A 761 16.32 -6.77 6.21
N GLY A 762 15.56 -5.70 6.09
CA GLY A 762 15.02 -5.28 4.80
C GLY A 762 15.92 -4.28 4.08
N TYR A 763 15.48 -3.87 2.90
CA TYR A 763 16.22 -2.98 2.02
C TYR A 763 16.32 -1.55 2.55
N ARG A 764 17.43 -0.87 2.23
CA ARG A 764 17.60 0.58 2.47
C ARG A 764 17.51 1.32 1.15
N GLY A 765 16.62 2.29 1.06
CA GLY A 765 16.41 3.09 -0.14
C GLY A 765 15.19 3.98 -0.02
N GLU A 766 15.04 4.88 -0.97
CA GLU A 766 13.81 5.65 -1.18
C GLU A 766 12.99 4.96 -2.28
N ASN A 767 11.66 5.10 -2.25
CA ASN A 767 10.75 4.51 -3.24
C ASN A 767 10.86 2.97 -3.35
N ILE A 768 10.96 2.31 -2.20
CA ILE A 768 10.97 0.86 -2.05
C ILE A 768 9.85 0.44 -1.08
N PRO A 769 9.46 -0.85 -1.07
CA PRO A 769 8.60 -1.39 -0.02
C PRO A 769 9.11 -1.05 1.37
N GLU A 770 8.20 -0.68 2.26
CA GLU A 770 8.49 -0.38 3.65
C GLU A 770 8.72 -1.67 4.45
N ASN A 771 9.73 -1.66 5.32
CA ASN A 771 10.09 -2.82 6.13
C ASN A 771 9.39 -2.80 7.49
N LYS A 772 9.05 -3.99 8.01
CA LYS A 772 8.53 -4.12 9.38
C LYS A 772 9.60 -3.70 10.37
N THR A 773 9.26 -2.82 11.30
CA THR A 773 10.15 -2.42 12.39
C THR A 773 10.42 -3.62 13.29
N GLN A 774 11.69 -4.02 13.40
CA GLN A 774 12.09 -5.18 14.20
C GLN A 774 12.09 -4.82 15.70
N GLY A 775 11.60 -5.74 16.54
CA GLY A 775 11.54 -5.57 17.99
C GLY A 775 10.22 -6.03 18.61
N ALA A 776 10.12 -5.88 19.93
CA ALA A 776 8.87 -6.05 20.66
C ALA A 776 8.08 -4.73 20.61
N TRP A 777 6.89 -4.78 20.02
CA TRP A 777 5.99 -3.64 19.90
C TRP A 777 5.15 -3.53 21.17
N ILE A 778 5.26 -2.40 21.84
CA ILE A 778 4.62 -2.15 23.13
C ILE A 778 3.70 -0.95 22.94
N TYR A 779 2.42 -1.17 23.19
CA TYR A 779 1.40 -0.15 23.09
C TYR A 779 0.93 0.28 24.46
N TYR A 780 0.72 1.59 24.63
CA TYR A 780 0.09 2.14 25.82
C TYR A 780 -0.77 3.34 25.44
N TYR A 781 -1.85 3.56 26.18
CA TYR A 781 -2.76 4.70 26.02
C TYR A 781 -2.65 5.65 27.21
N LEU A 782 -2.64 6.95 26.92
CA LEU A 782 -2.68 8.03 27.90
C LEU A 782 -3.90 8.90 27.60
N ASN A 783 -4.81 9.11 28.55
CA ASN A 783 -5.99 9.96 28.29
C ASN A 783 -5.64 11.46 28.15
N GLU A 784 -4.54 11.88 28.76
CA GLU A 784 -3.98 13.23 28.74
C GLU A 784 -2.45 13.14 28.78
N PRO A 785 -1.72 14.19 28.35
CA PRO A 785 -0.26 14.18 28.41
C PRO A 785 0.25 14.05 29.85
N LYS A 786 1.39 13.37 30.03
CA LYS A 786 2.00 13.09 31.35
C LYS A 786 3.30 13.85 31.54
N ASP A 787 3.56 14.29 32.77
CA ASP A 787 4.79 15.02 33.11
C ASP A 787 6.02 14.11 32.97
N SER A 788 5.92 12.86 33.43
CA SER A 788 6.96 11.86 33.29
C SER A 788 6.39 10.45 33.09
N LEU A 789 7.10 9.68 32.27
CA LEU A 789 6.80 8.28 31.99
C LEU A 789 8.10 7.48 32.12
N THR A 790 8.01 6.27 32.67
CA THR A 790 9.12 5.32 32.71
C THR A 790 8.64 3.95 32.26
N LEU A 791 9.39 3.32 31.36
CA LEU A 791 9.12 1.98 30.85
C LEU A 791 10.31 1.09 31.15
N ALA A 792 10.11 -0.03 31.84
CA ALA A 792 11.17 -0.99 32.16
C ALA A 792 10.89 -2.34 31.51
N ILE A 793 11.91 -2.92 30.88
CA ILE A 793 11.89 -4.30 30.37
C ILE A 793 12.61 -5.19 31.37
N ILE A 794 11.98 -6.31 31.72
CA ILE A 794 12.44 -7.21 32.77
C ILE A 794 12.43 -8.64 32.24
N ASP A 795 13.50 -9.38 32.51
CA ASP A 795 13.62 -10.76 32.09
C ASP A 795 12.93 -11.75 33.06
N ASN A 796 13.06 -13.03 32.74
CA ASN A 796 12.48 -14.11 33.53
C ASN A 796 13.10 -14.26 34.93
N ASP A 797 14.32 -13.78 35.15
CA ASP A 797 15.00 -13.80 36.45
C ASP A 797 14.64 -12.59 37.33
N GLN A 798 13.74 -11.73 36.86
CA GLN A 798 13.32 -10.47 37.47
C GLN A 798 14.41 -9.39 37.45
N ASP A 799 15.41 -9.53 36.57
CA ASP A 799 16.43 -8.52 36.34
C ASP A 799 15.93 -7.49 35.32
N THR A 800 16.11 -6.21 35.64
CA THR A 800 15.79 -5.12 34.71
C THR A 800 16.83 -5.08 33.61
N ILE A 801 16.42 -5.34 32.38
CA ILE A 801 17.27 -5.29 31.18
C ILE A 801 17.59 -3.87 30.81
N ARG A 802 16.55 -3.02 30.75
CA ARG A 802 16.67 -1.63 30.35
C ARG A 802 15.48 -0.83 30.88
N THR A 803 15.73 0.44 31.21
CA THR A 803 14.71 1.39 31.64
C THR A 803 14.78 2.61 30.72
N PHE A 804 13.62 3.03 30.22
CA PHE A 804 13.44 4.14 29.31
C PHE A 804 12.65 5.26 30.00
N SER A 805 12.99 6.52 29.75
CA SER A 805 12.30 7.68 30.33
C SER A 805 11.87 8.69 29.27
N SER A 806 10.68 9.27 29.44
CA SER A 806 10.20 10.36 28.58
C SER A 806 11.01 11.67 28.69
N HIS A 807 11.92 11.77 29.66
CA HIS A 807 12.85 12.91 29.79
C HIS A 807 14.18 12.70 29.07
N GLN A 808 14.44 11.50 28.55
CA GLN A 808 15.64 11.21 27.75
C GLN A 808 15.25 11.15 26.29
N GLU A 809 15.75 12.10 25.49
CA GLU A 809 15.40 12.22 24.07
C GLU A 809 15.78 10.96 23.29
N ASP A 810 16.92 10.34 23.61
CA ASP A 810 17.43 9.13 22.95
C ASP A 810 16.55 7.88 23.21
N ASP A 811 15.69 7.91 24.23
CA ASP A 811 14.82 6.78 24.59
C ASP A 811 13.55 6.70 23.72
N ASN A 812 13.17 7.76 23.00
CA ASN A 812 11.97 7.80 22.14
C ASN A 812 10.66 7.35 22.85
N LEU A 813 10.53 7.60 24.15
CA LEU A 813 9.34 7.28 24.94
C LEU A 813 8.42 8.51 25.02
N SER A 814 7.28 8.47 24.34
CA SER A 814 6.31 9.57 24.29
C SER A 814 5.44 9.65 25.55
N ALA A 815 5.25 10.86 26.08
CA ALA A 815 4.31 11.12 27.18
C ALA A 815 3.06 11.91 26.70
N GLU A 816 2.83 11.97 25.39
CA GLU A 816 1.69 12.67 24.79
C GLU A 816 0.37 11.88 24.94
N ALA A 817 -0.76 12.58 24.88
CA ALA A 817 -2.08 11.95 24.95
C ALA A 817 -2.37 11.04 23.74
N GLY A 818 -3.20 10.03 23.99
CA GLY A 818 -3.65 9.03 23.03
C GLY A 818 -2.85 7.73 23.06
N LEU A 819 -3.13 6.83 22.12
CA LEU A 819 -2.34 5.62 21.91
C LEU A 819 -0.92 6.01 21.50
N GLN A 820 0.05 5.35 22.11
CA GLN A 820 1.47 5.46 21.82
C GLN A 820 2.02 4.07 21.46
N ARG A 821 3.03 4.05 20.59
CA ARG A 821 3.80 2.85 20.23
C ARG A 821 5.25 3.05 20.64
N PHE A 822 5.77 2.13 21.43
CA PHE A 822 7.19 2.02 21.75
C PHE A 822 7.73 0.69 21.23
N VAL A 823 8.89 0.68 20.58
CA VAL A 823 9.51 -0.56 20.08
C VAL A 823 10.80 -0.82 20.83
N TRP A 824 10.80 -1.87 21.66
CA TRP A 824 12.05 -2.38 22.22
C TRP A 824 12.76 -3.20 21.15
N ASN A 825 13.91 -2.73 20.69
CA ASN A 825 14.77 -3.43 19.72
C ASN A 825 15.38 -4.75 20.23
N MET A 826 14.95 -5.22 21.41
CA MET A 826 15.41 -6.44 22.07
C MET A 826 16.89 -6.40 22.47
N LYS A 827 17.52 -5.23 22.55
CA LYS A 827 18.91 -5.08 22.98
C LYS A 827 19.01 -4.65 24.45
N HIS A 828 20.02 -5.18 25.13
CA HIS A 828 20.51 -4.66 26.41
C HIS A 828 21.35 -3.38 26.18
N ASP A 829 21.91 -2.80 27.24
CA ASP A 829 22.87 -1.70 27.10
C ASP A 829 24.20 -2.16 26.48
N GLY A 830 24.76 -1.29 25.63
CA GLY A 830 26.08 -1.45 25.02
C GLY A 830 27.23 -1.24 25.99
N PRO A 831 28.48 -1.46 25.56
CA PRO A 831 29.66 -1.15 26.35
C PRO A 831 29.76 0.37 26.59
N ASP A 832 30.16 0.77 27.79
CA ASP A 832 30.43 2.17 28.10
C ASP A 832 31.84 2.56 27.61
N LEU A 833 31.88 3.40 26.58
CA LEU A 833 33.10 3.83 25.90
C LEU A 833 33.49 5.24 26.34
N ILE A 834 34.77 5.59 26.19
CA ILE A 834 35.20 6.98 26.38
C ILE A 834 34.78 7.85 25.20
N ASP A 835 34.41 9.10 25.45
CA ASP A 835 34.06 10.06 24.39
C ASP A 835 35.15 10.16 23.32
N GLY A 836 34.72 10.12 22.06
CA GLY A 836 35.62 10.20 20.90
C GLY A 836 36.40 8.93 20.60
N ALA A 837 36.12 7.80 21.25
CA ALA A 837 36.73 6.53 20.88
C ALA A 837 36.34 6.13 19.46
N VAL A 838 37.34 5.85 18.63
CA VAL A 838 37.14 5.38 17.25
C VAL A 838 37.18 3.86 17.24
N MET A 839 36.06 3.26 16.85
CA MET A 839 35.90 1.81 16.77
C MET A 839 35.83 1.37 15.30
N SER A 840 36.76 0.52 14.89
CA SER A 840 36.86 0.01 13.51
C SER A 840 36.11 -1.30 13.38
N LEU A 841 35.28 -1.45 12.34
CA LEU A 841 34.53 -2.69 12.04
C LEU A 841 33.84 -3.27 13.29
N SER A 842 33.29 -2.39 14.13
CA SER A 842 32.82 -2.73 15.45
C SER A 842 31.34 -2.44 15.60
N TYR A 843 30.61 -3.42 16.12
CA TYR A 843 29.29 -3.28 16.70
C TYR A 843 29.46 -2.85 18.15
N THR A 844 28.75 -1.80 18.58
CA THR A 844 28.85 -1.24 19.94
C THR A 844 27.48 -1.04 20.60
N ASP A 845 26.41 -1.59 20.03
CA ASP A 845 25.14 -1.67 20.75
C ASP A 845 25.18 -2.86 21.73
N GLY A 846 24.20 -2.97 22.62
CA GLY A 846 24.13 -4.09 23.56
C GLY A 846 23.70 -5.41 22.93
N PRO A 847 23.88 -6.50 23.68
CA PRO A 847 23.54 -7.83 23.21
C PRO A 847 22.03 -8.03 23.07
N MET A 848 21.64 -8.85 22.11
CA MET A 848 20.25 -9.23 21.88
C MET A 848 19.74 -10.12 23.02
N ALA A 849 18.50 -9.89 23.43
CA ALA A 849 17.75 -10.70 24.36
C ALA A 849 17.67 -12.16 23.90
N VAL A 850 17.64 -13.09 24.86
CA VAL A 850 17.52 -14.53 24.60
C VAL A 850 16.04 -14.88 24.45
N PRO A 851 15.63 -15.77 23.53
CA PRO A 851 14.24 -16.19 23.45
C PRO A 851 13.71 -16.71 24.80
N GLY A 852 12.55 -16.21 25.23
CA GLY A 852 11.99 -16.46 26.55
C GLY A 852 10.84 -15.51 26.92
N ALA A 853 10.39 -15.61 28.17
CA ALA A 853 9.34 -14.75 28.72
C ALA A 853 9.94 -13.45 29.29
N TYR A 854 9.27 -12.33 29.03
CA TYR A 854 9.64 -11.00 29.46
C TYR A 854 8.45 -10.25 30.06
N GLN A 855 8.73 -9.25 30.87
CA GLN A 855 7.74 -8.29 31.37
C GLN A 855 8.07 -6.88 30.88
N VAL A 856 7.03 -6.11 30.62
CA VAL A 856 7.11 -4.65 30.52
C VAL A 856 6.40 -4.03 31.70
N ARG A 857 7.04 -3.05 32.35
CA ARG A 857 6.45 -2.24 33.41
C ARG A 857 6.37 -0.78 32.97
N LEU A 858 5.17 -0.22 32.97
CA LEU A 858 4.92 1.18 32.69
C LEU A 858 4.59 1.91 34.00
N TYR A 859 5.32 2.98 34.28
CA TYR A 859 5.08 3.85 35.43
C TYR A 859 4.72 5.25 34.95
N ALA A 860 3.54 5.72 35.37
CA ALA A 860 2.98 7.04 35.03
C ALA A 860 2.26 7.61 36.25
N ASP A 861 2.54 8.86 36.63
CA ASP A 861 1.87 9.57 37.74
C ASP A 861 1.80 8.81 39.09
N GLY A 862 2.76 7.90 39.34
CA GLY A 862 2.79 7.08 40.56
C GLY A 862 1.93 5.81 40.51
N GLU A 863 1.32 5.51 39.36
CA GLU A 863 0.70 4.21 39.07
C GLU A 863 1.65 3.34 38.24
N GLU A 864 1.62 2.03 38.51
CA GLU A 864 2.40 1.01 37.81
C GLU A 864 1.45 0.03 37.14
N GLN A 865 1.70 -0.27 35.86
CA GLN A 865 1.08 -1.38 35.14
C GLN A 865 2.14 -2.33 34.62
N VAL A 866 1.85 -3.63 34.65
CA VAL A 866 2.78 -4.69 34.29
C VAL A 866 2.10 -5.67 33.35
N GLU A 867 2.73 -5.92 32.21
CA GLU A 867 2.27 -6.89 31.22
C GLU A 867 3.40 -7.85 30.85
N THR A 868 3.04 -9.04 30.36
CA THR A 868 3.99 -10.09 29.97
C THR A 868 3.94 -10.37 28.48
N PHE A 869 5.08 -10.69 27.87
CA PHE A 869 5.18 -11.07 26.47
C PHE A 869 6.29 -12.10 26.23
N GLU A 870 6.30 -12.70 25.05
CA GLU A 870 7.27 -13.73 24.66
C GLU A 870 8.17 -13.21 23.53
N VAL A 871 9.48 -13.50 23.63
CA VAL A 871 10.44 -13.36 22.53
C VAL A 871 10.74 -14.76 22.01
N LYS A 872 10.52 -15.01 20.72
CA LYS A 872 10.84 -16.28 20.04
C LYS A 872 12.04 -16.13 19.11
N ALA A 873 12.74 -17.24 18.88
CA ALA A 873 13.69 -17.32 17.77
C ALA A 873 12.92 -17.32 16.44
N ASP A 874 13.55 -16.78 15.39
CA ASP A 874 13.06 -16.94 14.03
C ASP A 874 12.98 -18.44 13.67
N PRO A 875 11.79 -18.95 13.29
CA PRO A 875 11.58 -20.37 13.05
C PRO A 875 12.33 -20.92 11.81
N ARG A 876 12.95 -20.04 11.00
CA ARG A 876 13.82 -20.45 9.88
C ARG A 876 15.21 -20.90 10.34
N TRP A 877 15.64 -20.52 11.53
CA TRP A 877 16.94 -20.89 12.07
C TRP A 877 16.89 -22.21 12.84
N GLU A 878 17.97 -22.99 12.76
CA GLU A 878 18.09 -24.27 13.48
C GLU A 878 18.66 -24.11 14.90
N SER A 879 19.05 -22.90 15.30
CA SER A 879 19.66 -22.64 16.61
C SER A 879 18.67 -22.79 17.76
N THR A 880 19.13 -23.43 18.83
CA THR A 880 18.35 -23.66 20.05
C THR A 880 18.41 -22.44 20.98
N THR A 881 17.49 -22.35 21.94
CA THR A 881 17.56 -21.32 22.98
C THR A 881 18.87 -21.42 23.77
N GLU A 882 19.37 -22.63 24.01
CA GLU A 882 20.66 -22.86 24.67
C GLU A 882 21.85 -22.30 23.88
N ASP A 883 21.82 -22.41 22.54
CA ASP A 883 22.85 -21.83 21.68
C ASP A 883 22.87 -20.30 21.76
N LEU A 884 21.69 -19.69 21.75
CA LEU A 884 21.51 -18.23 21.85
C LEU A 884 21.83 -17.71 23.26
N GLN A 885 21.59 -18.52 24.31
CA GLN A 885 22.05 -18.23 25.66
C GLN A 885 23.58 -18.23 25.74
N ALA A 886 24.25 -19.25 25.18
CA ALA A 886 25.71 -19.32 25.17
C ALA A 886 26.33 -18.14 24.40
N GLN A 887 25.67 -17.69 23.33
CA GLN A 887 26.04 -16.48 22.62
C GLN A 887 25.89 -15.22 23.47
N TYR A 888 24.74 -15.05 24.12
CA TYR A 888 24.48 -13.93 25.02
C TYR A 888 25.49 -13.86 26.17
N ASP A 889 25.77 -14.99 26.82
CA ASP A 889 26.72 -15.08 27.94
C ASP A 889 28.12 -14.63 27.52
N LEU A 890 28.58 -15.07 26.34
CA LEU A 890 29.86 -14.64 25.80
C LEU A 890 29.83 -13.16 25.41
N ALA A 891 28.77 -12.69 24.76
CA ALA A 891 28.63 -11.30 24.34
C ALA A 891 28.67 -10.35 25.55
N ILE A 892 27.90 -10.63 26.60
CA ILE A 892 27.90 -9.89 27.87
C ILE A 892 29.31 -9.86 28.47
N THR A 893 29.98 -11.02 28.53
CA THR A 893 31.35 -11.11 29.07
C THR A 893 32.32 -10.20 28.29
N VAL A 894 32.25 -10.20 26.96
CA VAL A 894 33.10 -9.36 26.10
C VAL A 894 32.75 -7.89 26.27
N ARG A 895 31.46 -7.53 26.29
CA ARG A 895 30.95 -6.15 26.51
C ARG A 895 31.45 -5.57 27.83
N ASP A 896 31.29 -6.31 28.92
CA ASP A 896 31.69 -5.87 30.26
C ASP A 896 33.20 -5.73 30.36
N THR A 897 33.94 -6.64 29.71
CA THR A 897 35.39 -6.54 29.63
C THR A 897 35.82 -5.29 28.85
N LEU A 898 35.16 -4.98 27.73
CA LEU A 898 35.41 -3.77 26.94
C LEU A 898 35.14 -2.50 27.76
N THR A 899 34.00 -2.42 28.46
CA THR A 899 33.71 -1.35 29.42
C THR A 899 34.83 -1.20 30.45
N ALA A 900 35.26 -2.33 31.03
CA ALA A 900 36.35 -2.32 32.00
C ALA A 900 37.71 -1.91 31.41
N VAL A 901 37.94 -2.05 30.09
CA VAL A 901 39.10 -1.47 29.39
C VAL A 901 38.97 0.05 29.29
N HIS A 902 37.79 0.58 28.96
CA HIS A 902 37.56 2.02 28.90
C HIS A 902 37.62 2.69 30.28
N ASP A 903 37.10 2.06 31.33
CA ASP A 903 37.30 2.51 32.72
C ASP A 903 38.77 2.50 33.14
N PHE A 904 39.51 1.51 32.67
CA PHE A 904 40.95 1.45 32.90
C PHE A 904 41.67 2.61 32.19
N ILE A 905 41.29 2.94 30.96
CA ILE A 905 41.80 4.13 30.25
C ILE A 905 41.44 5.43 31.00
N ARG A 906 40.19 5.58 31.47
CA ARG A 906 39.77 6.74 32.29
C ARG A 906 40.63 6.88 33.55
N SER A 907 40.95 5.77 34.20
CA SER A 907 41.83 5.74 35.37
C SER A 907 43.26 6.21 35.04
N ILE A 908 43.84 5.74 33.93
CA ILE A 908 45.15 6.21 33.45
C ILE A 908 45.12 7.72 33.16
N ARG A 909 44.09 8.19 32.45
CA ARG A 909 43.88 9.61 32.14
C ARG A 909 43.76 10.46 33.40
N SER A 910 42.99 10.00 34.38
CA SER A 910 42.80 10.69 35.67
C SER A 910 44.12 10.87 36.42
N VAL A 911 44.91 9.80 36.59
CA VAL A 911 46.24 9.88 37.23
C VAL A 911 47.15 10.83 36.48
N ARG A 912 47.18 10.73 35.14
CA ARG A 912 48.01 11.58 34.28
C ARG A 912 47.63 13.06 34.42
N THR A 913 46.34 13.39 34.48
CA THR A 913 45.85 14.76 34.68
C THR A 913 46.25 15.28 36.06
N GLN A 914 46.03 14.51 37.12
CA GLN A 914 46.41 14.92 38.48
C GLN A 914 47.92 15.19 38.61
N VAL A 915 48.76 14.33 38.03
CA VAL A 915 50.23 14.51 38.02
C VAL A 915 50.62 15.80 37.29
N LYS A 916 50.00 16.09 36.14
CA LYS A 916 50.25 17.33 35.38
C LYS A 916 49.83 18.57 36.17
N GLU A 917 48.62 18.58 36.72
CA GLU A 917 48.11 19.72 37.48
C GLU A 917 48.92 19.99 38.75
N ILE A 918 49.36 18.95 39.47
CA ILE A 918 50.19 19.15 40.67
C ILE A 918 51.55 19.73 40.30
N ALA A 919 52.18 19.24 39.24
CA ALA A 919 53.45 19.79 38.75
C ALA A 919 53.30 21.25 38.31
N GLN A 920 52.24 21.57 37.55
CA GLN A 920 51.94 22.94 37.10
C GLN A 920 51.67 23.88 38.28
N ARG A 921 50.81 23.49 39.23
CA ARG A 921 50.52 24.31 40.42
C ARG A 921 51.77 24.56 41.27
N SER A 922 52.67 23.58 41.36
CA SER A 922 53.94 23.73 42.08
C SER A 922 54.86 24.75 41.42
N GLU A 923 54.89 24.77 40.08
CA GLU A 923 55.63 25.76 39.28
C GLU A 923 55.03 27.17 39.42
N GLU A 924 53.70 27.30 39.28
CA GLU A 924 52.98 28.57 39.46
C GLU A 924 53.13 29.15 40.89
N ALA A 925 53.20 28.28 41.90
CA ALA A 925 53.42 28.66 43.29
C ALA A 925 54.89 28.93 43.64
N ASN A 926 55.82 28.87 42.67
CA ASN A 926 57.27 29.03 42.86
C ASN A 926 57.86 28.14 43.97
N MET A 927 57.41 26.89 44.06
CA MET A 927 57.94 25.94 45.04
C MET A 927 59.38 25.54 44.70
N THR A 928 60.20 25.26 45.71
CA THR A 928 61.63 24.93 45.53
C THR A 928 61.90 23.54 44.95
N VAL A 929 60.85 22.73 44.76
CA VAL A 929 60.93 21.38 44.19
C VAL A 929 60.71 21.40 42.69
N ASP A 930 61.66 20.88 41.91
CA ASP A 930 61.48 20.68 40.46
C ASP A 930 60.82 19.33 40.21
N LEU A 931 59.49 19.35 40.01
CA LEU A 931 58.69 18.17 39.66
C LEU A 931 58.58 17.95 38.16
N LYS A 932 59.17 18.81 37.32
CA LYS A 932 58.93 18.83 35.88
C LYS A 932 59.39 17.54 35.21
N LYS A 933 60.60 17.09 35.55
CA LYS A 933 61.17 15.87 34.99
C LYS A 933 60.41 14.62 35.44
N ASP A 934 60.10 14.52 36.74
CA ASP A 934 59.36 13.36 37.27
C ASP A 934 57.95 13.27 36.69
N CYS A 935 57.28 14.43 36.54
CA CYS A 935 56.00 14.54 35.85
C CYS A 935 56.11 14.08 34.40
N GLN A 936 57.08 14.59 33.63
CA GLN A 936 57.28 14.22 32.24
C GLN A 936 57.56 12.71 32.08
N ASP A 937 58.41 12.14 32.93
CA ASP A 937 58.75 10.71 32.88
C ASP A 937 57.53 9.84 33.22
N LEU A 938 56.75 10.21 34.24
CA LEU A 938 55.52 9.48 34.63
C LEU A 938 54.41 9.62 33.59
N VAL A 939 54.16 10.84 33.08
CA VAL A 939 53.20 11.11 31.99
C VAL A 939 53.56 10.29 30.76
N LYS A 940 54.84 10.21 30.39
CA LYS A 940 55.29 9.42 29.24
C LYS A 940 55.00 7.93 29.42
N LYS A 941 55.24 7.37 30.61
CA LYS A 941 54.94 5.96 30.91
C LYS A 941 53.43 5.69 30.89
N LEU A 942 52.62 6.60 31.44
CA LEU A 942 51.16 6.48 31.43
C LEU A 942 50.58 6.61 30.02
N THR A 943 51.10 7.52 29.20
CA THR A 943 50.70 7.66 27.78
C THR A 943 51.06 6.41 26.99
N ALA A 944 52.28 5.88 27.14
CA ALA A 944 52.67 4.65 26.43
C ALA A 944 51.74 3.47 26.76
N LEU A 945 51.31 3.35 28.03
CA LEU A 945 50.36 2.31 28.43
C LEU A 945 48.95 2.54 27.87
N GLU A 946 48.48 3.79 27.84
CA GLU A 946 47.20 4.13 27.20
C GLU A 946 47.22 3.79 25.70
N GLU A 947 48.31 4.10 25.00
CA GLU A 947 48.49 3.85 23.56
C GLU A 947 48.52 2.36 23.20
N GLU A 948 48.70 1.45 24.17
CA GLU A 948 48.53 0.00 23.99
C GLU A 948 47.08 -0.48 24.21
N LEU A 949 46.27 0.33 24.90
CA LEU A 949 44.86 0.04 25.17
C LEU A 949 43.93 0.65 24.12
N ILE A 950 44.21 1.90 23.69
CA ILE A 950 43.44 2.65 22.70
C ILE A 950 44.38 3.40 21.74
N GLN A 951 44.01 3.46 20.45
CA GLN A 951 44.76 4.21 19.45
C GLN A 951 44.42 5.71 19.52
N THR A 952 45.22 6.50 20.24
CA THR A 952 44.94 7.92 20.50
C THR A 952 45.09 8.84 19.29
N GLN A 953 45.63 8.35 18.16
CA GLN A 953 45.75 9.11 16.91
C GLN A 953 44.53 8.94 15.98
N SER A 954 43.61 8.03 16.29
CA SER A 954 42.41 7.83 15.51
C SER A 954 41.36 8.87 15.90
N GLU A 955 40.98 9.71 14.94
CA GLU A 955 39.93 10.74 15.08
C GLU A 955 38.73 10.46 14.14
N SER A 956 38.91 9.55 13.17
CA SER A 956 37.90 9.16 12.18
C SER A 956 37.86 7.64 11.97
N SER A 957 36.70 7.12 11.56
CA SER A 957 36.41 5.69 11.37
C SER A 957 37.37 4.94 10.43
N GLN A 958 38.08 5.66 9.56
CA GLN A 958 39.05 5.09 8.60
C GLN A 958 40.52 5.23 9.03
N ASP A 959 40.81 6.01 10.08
CA ASP A 959 42.16 6.13 10.63
C ASP A 959 42.77 4.82 11.14
N PRO A 960 41.98 3.84 11.64
CA PRO A 960 42.47 2.49 11.95
C PRO A 960 43.16 1.75 10.78
N ILE A 961 43.05 2.24 9.54
CA ILE A 961 43.83 1.73 8.40
C ILE A 961 45.29 2.23 8.45
N ASN A 962 45.50 3.46 8.93
CA ASN A 962 46.82 4.09 9.02
C ASN A 962 47.52 3.81 10.35
N TYR A 963 46.76 3.69 11.43
CA TYR A 963 47.26 3.47 12.79
C TYR A 963 46.76 2.13 13.33
N PRO A 964 47.64 1.23 13.82
CA PRO A 964 47.22 -0.07 14.32
C PRO A 964 46.17 0.05 15.42
N VAL A 965 45.09 -0.74 15.28
CA VAL A 965 44.08 -0.91 16.32
C VAL A 965 44.67 -1.52 17.59
N GLN A 966 44.18 -1.08 18.75
CA GLN A 966 44.69 -1.48 20.06
C GLN A 966 43.73 -2.43 20.77
N LEU A 967 43.98 -2.70 22.06
CA LEU A 967 43.26 -3.72 22.80
C LEU A 967 41.73 -3.51 22.83
N ASP A 968 41.28 -2.25 22.95
CA ASP A 968 39.86 -1.87 22.91
C ASP A 968 39.16 -2.35 21.63
N ASN A 969 39.73 -2.02 20.48
CA ASN A 969 39.23 -2.38 19.15
C ASN A 969 39.28 -3.89 18.90
N GLN A 970 40.20 -4.61 19.56
CA GLN A 970 40.27 -6.07 19.46
C GLN A 970 39.14 -6.75 20.25
N TYR A 971 38.75 -6.20 21.41
CA TYR A 971 37.56 -6.65 22.14
C TYR A 971 36.28 -6.30 21.38
N SER A 972 36.15 -5.08 20.85
CA SER A 972 34.98 -4.67 20.08
C SER A 972 34.81 -5.47 18.78
N TYR A 973 35.90 -5.83 18.10
CA TYR A 973 35.84 -6.71 16.94
C TYR A 973 35.42 -8.14 17.32
N LEU A 974 35.95 -8.70 18.42
CA LEU A 974 35.47 -10.00 18.92
C LEU A 974 33.98 -9.94 19.24
N TYR A 975 33.53 -8.88 19.92
CA TYR A 975 32.13 -8.65 20.24
C TYR A 975 31.25 -8.62 18.98
N THR A 976 31.73 -7.95 17.92
CA THR A 976 31.06 -7.94 16.61
C THR A 976 30.93 -9.33 16.00
N VAL A 977 31.99 -10.14 16.06
CA VAL A 977 31.97 -11.51 15.55
C VAL A 977 31.00 -12.39 16.34
N VAL A 978 30.93 -12.22 17.66
CA VAL A 978 29.95 -12.93 18.50
C VAL A 978 28.52 -12.53 18.12
N HIS A 979 28.28 -11.25 17.79
CA HIS A 979 26.96 -10.75 17.40
C HIS A 979 26.52 -11.07 15.97
N ALA A 980 27.45 -11.37 15.06
CA ALA A 980 27.16 -11.49 13.64
C ALA A 980 26.23 -12.66 13.25
N GLN A 981 25.99 -13.61 14.16
CA GLN A 981 25.20 -14.81 13.88
C GLN A 981 24.28 -15.16 15.05
N ASP A 982 23.01 -15.47 14.82
CA ASP A 982 22.15 -16.08 15.83
C ASP A 982 22.45 -17.57 15.93
N ALA A 983 23.58 -17.92 16.55
CA ALA A 983 24.06 -19.30 16.69
C ALA A 983 25.07 -19.45 17.85
N TYR A 984 25.37 -20.70 18.22
CA TYR A 984 26.38 -21.03 19.22
C TYR A 984 27.75 -20.41 18.85
N PRO A 985 28.45 -19.70 19.77
CA PRO A 985 29.73 -19.11 19.46
C PRO A 985 30.80 -20.13 19.07
N THR A 986 31.58 -19.82 18.03
CA THR A 986 32.66 -20.71 17.62
C THR A 986 33.73 -20.83 18.70
N GLN A 987 34.43 -21.97 18.75
CA GLN A 987 35.55 -22.19 19.67
C GLN A 987 36.62 -21.07 19.59
N GLY A 988 36.85 -20.53 18.38
CA GLY A 988 37.78 -19.43 18.16
C GLY A 988 37.39 -18.13 18.89
N CYS A 989 36.09 -17.90 19.17
CA CYS A 989 35.66 -16.75 19.95
C CYS A 989 36.09 -16.86 21.42
N TYR A 990 35.95 -18.05 22.02
CA TYR A 990 36.40 -18.31 23.39
C TYR A 990 37.92 -18.26 23.53
N GLU A 991 38.65 -18.86 22.58
CA GLU A 991 40.12 -18.78 22.54
C GLU A 991 40.60 -17.33 22.39
N ARG A 992 39.94 -16.55 21.52
CA ARG A 992 40.28 -15.15 21.34
C ARG A 992 40.02 -14.31 22.59
N LEU A 993 38.93 -14.55 23.31
CA LEU A 993 38.65 -13.89 24.57
C LEU A 993 39.76 -14.17 25.59
N GLU A 994 40.19 -15.42 25.72
CA GLU A 994 41.28 -15.81 26.62
C GLU A 994 42.60 -15.12 26.26
N ASP A 995 42.97 -15.07 24.98
CA ASP A 995 44.15 -14.34 24.50
C ASP A 995 44.12 -12.84 24.89
N LEU A 996 42.96 -12.20 24.70
CA LEU A 996 42.79 -10.79 25.01
C LEU A 996 42.81 -10.54 26.53
N ASN A 997 42.23 -11.44 27.33
CA ASN A 997 42.22 -11.36 28.78
C ASN A 997 43.63 -11.48 29.36
N GLN A 998 44.46 -12.38 28.82
CA GLN A 998 45.86 -12.50 29.21
C GLN A 998 46.64 -11.21 28.93
N ARG A 999 46.41 -10.57 27.76
CA ARG A 999 47.00 -9.26 27.45
C ARG A 999 46.51 -8.19 28.43
N LEU A 1000 45.21 -8.08 28.66
CA LEU A 1000 44.64 -7.10 29.59
C LEU A 1000 45.23 -7.26 31.01
N ALA A 1001 45.39 -8.50 31.50
CA ALA A 1001 45.99 -8.77 32.80
C ALA A 1001 47.43 -8.25 32.91
N GLN A 1002 48.23 -8.37 31.85
CA GLN A 1002 49.59 -7.81 31.81
C GLN A 1002 49.58 -6.28 31.92
N HIS A 1003 48.70 -5.59 31.19
CA HIS A 1003 48.58 -4.12 31.22
C HIS A 1003 48.12 -3.62 32.59
N ARG A 1004 47.14 -4.32 33.22
CA ARG A 1004 46.71 -4.03 34.60
C ARG A 1004 47.85 -4.20 35.61
N GLN A 1005 48.68 -5.24 35.44
CA GLN A 1005 49.85 -5.44 36.30
C GLN A 1005 50.89 -4.33 36.12
N GLN A 1006 51.16 -3.90 34.88
CA GLN A 1006 52.05 -2.78 34.59
C GLN A 1006 51.55 -1.47 35.22
N PHE A 1007 50.25 -1.16 35.09
CA PHE A 1007 49.68 0.02 35.74
C PHE A 1007 49.80 -0.04 37.26
N LYS A 1008 49.47 -1.18 37.87
CA LYS A 1008 49.63 -1.38 39.31
C LYS A 1008 51.06 -1.15 39.76
N GLN A 1009 52.05 -1.61 38.98
CA GLN A 1009 53.45 -1.36 39.26
C GLN A 1009 53.76 0.15 39.18
N LEU A 1010 53.34 0.85 38.11
CA LEU A 1010 53.51 2.30 37.98
C LEU A 1010 52.91 3.07 39.16
N LEU A 1011 51.73 2.67 39.65
CA LEU A 1011 51.10 3.28 40.83
C LEU A 1011 51.96 3.05 42.09
N GLN A 1012 52.42 1.82 42.32
CA GLN A 1012 53.17 1.45 43.52
C GLN A 1012 54.61 1.95 43.53
N THR A 1013 55.22 2.20 42.37
CA THR A 1013 56.60 2.65 42.26
C THR A 1013 56.69 4.12 41.91
N ASP A 1014 56.22 4.50 40.72
CA ASP A 1014 56.48 5.81 40.13
C ASP A 1014 55.55 6.88 40.71
N VAL A 1015 54.25 6.58 40.84
CA VAL A 1015 53.30 7.51 41.49
C VAL A 1015 53.64 7.68 42.97
N GLN A 1016 53.89 6.61 43.72
CA GLN A 1016 54.34 6.73 45.12
C GLN A 1016 55.68 7.46 45.28
N ALA A 1017 56.60 7.34 44.31
CA ALA A 1017 57.84 8.14 44.34
C ALA A 1017 57.56 9.63 44.09
N PHE A 1018 56.67 9.94 43.16
CA PHE A 1018 56.20 11.31 42.88
C PHE A 1018 55.48 11.91 44.10
N GLU A 1019 54.57 11.16 44.72
CA GLU A 1019 53.86 11.55 45.94
C GLU A 1019 54.81 11.84 47.11
N ARG A 1020 55.82 10.99 47.33
CA ARG A 1020 56.83 11.20 48.38
C ARG A 1020 57.62 12.49 48.17
N LYS A 1021 57.95 12.85 46.92
CA LYS A 1021 58.62 14.12 46.60
C LYS A 1021 57.72 15.33 46.88
N ILE A 1022 56.44 15.25 46.52
CA ILE A 1022 55.42 16.25 46.81
C ILE A 1022 55.28 16.45 48.32
N GLU A 1023 55.18 15.36 49.08
CA GLU A 1023 55.09 15.37 50.56
C GLU A 1023 56.31 16.02 51.21
N GLN A 1024 57.51 15.63 50.79
CA GLN A 1024 58.77 16.18 51.32
C GLN A 1024 58.93 17.68 51.02
N ALA A 1025 58.37 18.14 49.89
CA ALA A 1025 58.42 19.54 49.48
C ALA A 1025 57.28 20.40 50.05
N GLY A 1026 56.34 19.81 50.79
CA GLY A 1026 55.21 20.53 51.40
C GLY A 1026 54.20 21.07 50.38
N VAL A 1027 54.10 20.46 49.20
CA VAL A 1027 53.12 20.84 48.17
C VAL A 1027 51.70 20.51 48.67
N PRO A 1028 50.79 21.49 48.82
CA PRO A 1028 49.43 21.24 49.31
C PRO A 1028 48.66 20.29 48.38
N ARG A 1029 47.99 19.28 48.95
CA ARG A 1029 47.15 18.34 48.19
C ARG A 1029 45.67 18.73 48.31
N VAL A 1030 44.96 18.81 47.20
CA VAL A 1030 43.50 18.67 47.19
C VAL A 1030 43.20 17.33 46.52
N ILE A 1031 42.56 16.42 47.25
CA ILE A 1031 41.98 15.17 46.76
C ILE A 1031 40.54 15.12 47.30
N LEU A 1032 39.57 14.79 46.43
CA LEU A 1032 38.31 14.02 46.62
C LEU A 1032 37.39 14.33 45.42
N THR A 1033 36.66 13.39 44.79
CA THR A 1033 36.09 12.07 45.13
C THR A 1033 36.17 11.10 43.92
N GLY A 1034 36.10 9.77 43.98
CA GLY A 1034 35.83 8.79 45.03
C GLY A 1034 36.15 7.36 44.52
N SER A 1035 36.46 6.43 45.42
CA SER A 1035 36.70 5.00 45.14
C SER A 1035 35.39 4.23 44.90
N PRO A 1036 35.45 3.10 44.16
CA PRO A 1036 34.30 2.26 43.82
C PRO A 1036 33.57 1.68 45.03
#